data_AF-A0A9E2LDK0-F1
#
_entry.id   AF-A0A9E2LDK0-F1
#
_cell.length_a   1.000
_cell.length_b   1.000
_cell.length_c   1.000
_cell.angle_alpha   90.00
_cell.angle_beta   90.00
_cell.angle_gamma   90.00
#
_symmetry.space_group_name_H-M   'P 1'
#
loop_
_entity.id
_entity.type
_entity.pdbx_description
1 polymer ?
#
loop_
_entity_poly.entity_id
_entity_poly.type
_entity_poly.pdbx_seq_one_letter_code
_entity_poly.pdbx_strand_id
1 'polypeptide(L)'
;MRNTLLTTLLLAASVFIVSCDDGSKKTTGECTNGESRDGTTVCGLFDEGVFIQSCVANQWVDTDQCSSDAVCEDGDTQVGTTVCGLNDEGFRMQECVLGQWADTAGCTGDDQCQNGDTRNGQTVCGDNDEGVLVQECVLGAWADTAECNITPVCTPGDTQVGPSACGLNGEGFFMQDCIEGHWFDNADCTGTDICENGTTQVGTTVCGLNYDGLFMQDCTAGAWVDNDTCTGTDVCINGTAQEGTTVCGLNDEGHFMQDCTSGAWVDNDTCTGTDVCVNGATQEGTTPCGFNDSGVLQQDCVLGQFVDGAVCLNEILLVLNEIQTGLAGWVEIFNAGAADIDASGYFIQVNSYQYELPPGTILAAGQYYSVDTIAADVNSSTVSLLDAAYSVQDTISWSTPQDIYGRFPNGTGAFVSLYIPTKNLQNTDLHPLAINSCNVAGPHDYMVLPGTSVQIFGQVYIVGYTGAQGVVDEAEPQVRSRLCYTDGGVDYCEKADFDEFATAGNNDQYVYALNLSDAGDYLYWYEFSGDLGNTWTTCTGLYVATILGTPACDVSGFTLRQQNSTQNYTFPAGTIIPAGQTLVLGRSALRADFEAAWSVTLSPATLYLNSGGFAVPQINGAETFQLLNASAVSLDGPSIPVVEVHNYQRVSAIADPALPASWVDVNNYLTATPGTYVGTAPGSGLVVISEFSDATEFENEFVELFCDK
;
A
#
# COMPACT_ATOMS: atom_id res chain seq x y z
N MET A 1 21.62 -46.27 -65.57
CA MET A 1 22.01 -47.28 -66.61
C MET A 1 23.44 -47.71 -66.28
N ARG A 2 23.97 -48.93 -66.47
CA ARG A 2 23.58 -50.33 -66.77
C ARG A 2 24.94 -51.10 -66.93
N ASN A 3 25.08 -52.40 -66.62
CA ASN A 3 26.35 -53.22 -66.51
C ASN A 3 27.17 -53.58 -67.81
N THR A 4 28.31 -54.35 -67.71
CA THR A 4 28.94 -55.49 -68.57
C THR A 4 30.46 -55.40 -69.13
N LEU A 5 31.47 -56.39 -69.33
CA LEU A 5 31.85 -57.91 -68.99
C LEU A 5 33.23 -58.82 -69.46
N LEU A 6 33.74 -60.11 -68.89
CA LEU A 6 34.68 -61.46 -69.32
C LEU A 6 35.24 -62.95 -68.52
N THR A 7 36.40 -63.88 -68.74
CA THR A 7 36.75 -65.53 -68.54
C THR A 7 38.21 -66.51 -68.22
N THR A 8 38.44 -67.96 -67.93
CA THR A 8 39.79 -69.00 -67.76
C THR A 8 39.97 -70.76 -67.58
N LEU A 9 41.14 -71.69 -67.40
CA LEU A 9 41.42 -73.36 -67.33
C LEU A 9 42.84 -74.37 -66.92
N LEU A 10 43.05 -75.84 -66.64
CA LEU A 10 44.37 -76.89 -66.38
C LEU A 10 44.57 -78.66 -66.32
N LEU A 11 45.66 -79.56 -65.83
CA LEU A 11 46.15 -81.19 -65.96
C LEU A 11 47.14 -82.17 -64.88
N ALA A 12 47.85 -83.50 -64.69
CA ALA A 12 48.43 -85.04 -65.08
C ALA A 12 49.06 -86.23 -63.91
N ALA A 13 49.81 -87.52 -63.72
CA ALA A 13 50.66 -88.93 -64.13
C ALA A 13 50.95 -90.31 -63.05
N SER A 14 51.71 -91.59 -62.82
CA SER A 14 52.84 -92.83 -63.11
C SER A 14 52.96 -94.36 -62.21
N VAL A 15 53.75 -95.62 -61.95
CA VAL A 15 54.99 -96.77 -62.16
C VAL A 15 55.17 -98.41 -61.44
N PHE A 16 56.25 -99.45 -61.38
CA PHE A 16 56.45 -101.10 -60.97
C PHE A 16 57.91 -102.05 -60.60
N ILE A 17 58.45 -103.42 -60.26
CA ILE A 17 58.41 -105.08 -59.87
C ILE A 17 59.85 -106.11 -59.57
N VAL A 18 60.39 -107.46 -59.18
CA VAL A 18 60.39 -109.10 -58.65
C VAL A 18 61.81 -110.08 -58.20
N SER A 19 62.36 -111.44 -57.83
CA SER A 19 62.40 -113.12 -57.53
C SER A 19 63.77 -114.07 -56.90
N CYS A 20 64.29 -115.45 -56.55
CA CYS A 20 64.20 -117.10 -56.14
C CYS A 20 65.48 -118.29 -55.73
N ASP A 21 65.42 -119.68 -55.18
CA ASP A 21 66.18 -121.23 -55.07
C ASP A 21 67.41 -122.06 -54.08
N ASP A 22 68.01 -123.41 -53.71
CA ASP A 22 68.15 -125.12 -53.65
C ASP A 22 69.29 -126.18 -52.71
N GLY A 23 69.47 -127.67 -52.53
CA GLY A 23 70.56 -128.72 -51.73
C GLY A 23 70.74 -130.49 -51.43
N SER A 24 71.80 -131.34 -50.77
CA SER A 24 72.01 -132.92 -50.11
C SER A 24 73.40 -134.06 -50.08
N LYS A 25 73.99 -135.35 -49.55
CA LYS A 25 73.93 -136.97 -48.95
C LYS A 25 75.24 -138.09 -48.40
N LYS A 26 75.33 -139.52 -47.90
CA LYS A 26 76.51 -140.61 -47.23
C LYS A 26 76.67 -142.40 -47.02
N THR A 27 77.76 -143.37 -46.59
CA THR A 27 77.98 -145.08 -46.31
C THR A 27 79.47 -146.06 -45.93
N THR A 28 80.04 -147.43 -45.55
CA THR A 28 80.12 -149.00 -44.79
C THR A 28 81.37 -150.31 -44.78
N GLY A 29 81.62 -151.60 -44.01
CA GLY A 29 82.80 -152.87 -43.91
C GLY A 29 82.92 -154.56 -43.25
N GLU A 30 84.04 -155.59 -43.12
CA GLU A 30 84.31 -157.18 -42.45
C GLU A 30 85.74 -158.29 -42.36
N CYS A 31 85.95 -159.70 -41.87
CA CYS A 31 87.22 -160.80 -41.46
C CYS A 31 87.58 -162.47 -41.70
N THR A 32 88.79 -163.11 -41.18
CA THR A 32 89.49 -164.51 -40.76
C THR A 32 90.53 -164.45 -39.53
N ASN A 33 91.13 -165.50 -38.87
CA ASN A 33 92.08 -165.35 -37.68
C ASN A 33 93.32 -164.45 -37.88
N GLY A 34 93.34 -163.31 -37.20
CA GLY A 34 94.28 -162.18 -37.42
C GLY A 34 93.69 -161.03 -38.23
N GLU A 35 92.50 -161.19 -38.80
CA GLU A 35 91.67 -160.13 -39.36
C GLU A 35 90.74 -159.53 -38.28
N SER A 36 90.00 -158.48 -38.65
CA SER A 36 89.20 -157.63 -37.75
C SER A 36 87.94 -157.12 -38.45
N ARG A 37 86.82 -156.99 -37.72
CA ARG A 37 85.52 -156.52 -38.25
C ARG A 37 84.84 -155.59 -37.27
N ASP A 38 83.75 -154.99 -37.73
CA ASP A 38 82.74 -154.34 -36.89
C ASP A 38 81.89 -155.39 -36.16
N GLY A 39 81.90 -155.37 -34.82
CA GLY A 39 81.23 -156.36 -33.98
C GLY A 39 79.72 -156.16 -33.84
N THR A 40 79.11 -156.93 -32.94
CA THR A 40 77.67 -156.85 -32.62
C THR A 40 77.36 -156.08 -31.33
N THR A 41 78.39 -155.58 -30.64
CA THR A 41 78.28 -154.88 -29.35
C THR A 41 78.34 -153.38 -29.62
N VAL A 42 77.27 -152.64 -29.29
CA VAL A 42 77.17 -151.19 -29.57
C VAL A 42 78.09 -150.34 -28.69
N CYS A 43 78.48 -149.18 -29.20
CA CYS A 43 79.35 -148.21 -28.55
C CYS A 43 79.16 -146.78 -29.11
N GLY A 44 79.73 -145.78 -28.44
CA GLY A 44 79.64 -144.38 -28.84
C GLY A 44 78.43 -143.66 -28.26
N LEU A 45 78.24 -142.39 -28.64
CA LEU A 45 77.02 -141.65 -28.32
C LEU A 45 75.85 -142.17 -29.18
N PHE A 46 74.67 -142.26 -28.57
CA PHE A 46 73.42 -142.70 -29.21
C PHE A 46 73.43 -144.11 -29.84
N ASP A 47 74.35 -144.98 -29.41
CA ASP A 47 74.50 -146.37 -29.88
C ASP A 47 74.80 -146.52 -31.40
N GLU A 48 75.25 -145.46 -32.08
CA GLU A 48 75.50 -145.48 -33.54
C GLU A 48 76.82 -146.16 -33.97
N GLY A 49 77.71 -146.51 -33.04
CA GLY A 49 78.93 -147.26 -33.29
C GLY A 49 78.86 -148.71 -32.81
N VAL A 50 79.81 -149.55 -33.25
CA VAL A 50 80.02 -150.90 -32.70
C VAL A 50 81.49 -151.15 -32.37
N PHE A 51 81.74 -151.96 -31.34
CA PHE A 51 83.09 -152.35 -30.96
C PHE A 51 83.73 -153.22 -32.04
N ILE A 52 84.96 -152.88 -32.43
CA ILE A 52 85.73 -153.68 -33.40
C ILE A 52 86.04 -155.03 -32.76
N GLN A 53 85.68 -156.13 -33.43
CA GLN A 53 86.07 -157.48 -33.04
C GLN A 53 87.40 -157.84 -33.68
N SER A 54 88.24 -158.59 -32.94
CA SER A 54 89.45 -159.23 -33.42
C SER A 54 89.27 -160.75 -33.48
N CYS A 55 89.70 -161.34 -34.59
CA CYS A 55 89.43 -162.72 -34.97
C CYS A 55 90.57 -163.57 -34.31
N VAL A 56 90.38 -164.02 -33.06
CA VAL A 56 91.37 -164.66 -32.17
C VAL A 56 90.99 -166.11 -31.86
N ALA A 57 91.92 -167.05 -32.08
CA ALA A 57 91.67 -168.50 -32.06
C ALA A 57 90.53 -168.96 -32.99
N ASN A 58 90.35 -168.28 -34.13
CA ASN A 58 89.20 -168.39 -35.05
C ASN A 58 87.83 -168.10 -34.40
N GLN A 59 87.81 -167.31 -33.32
CA GLN A 59 86.60 -166.80 -32.69
C GLN A 59 86.67 -165.28 -32.56
N TRP A 60 85.52 -164.64 -32.51
CA TRP A 60 85.42 -163.20 -32.42
C TRP A 60 85.48 -162.71 -30.98
N VAL A 61 86.35 -161.74 -30.71
CA VAL A 61 86.53 -161.12 -29.39
C VAL A 61 86.49 -159.61 -29.53
N ASP A 62 85.64 -158.94 -28.77
CA ASP A 62 85.52 -157.46 -28.77
C ASP A 62 86.83 -156.80 -28.30
N THR A 63 87.21 -155.70 -28.97
CA THR A 63 88.32 -154.82 -28.57
C THR A 63 87.81 -153.54 -27.93
N ASP A 64 88.71 -152.72 -27.42
CA ASP A 64 88.44 -151.43 -26.78
C ASP A 64 88.29 -150.25 -27.77
N GLN A 65 88.12 -150.51 -29.07
CA GLN A 65 87.97 -149.48 -30.13
C GLN A 65 86.53 -149.38 -30.69
N CYS A 66 86.08 -148.14 -30.95
CA CYS A 66 84.76 -147.74 -31.41
C CYS A 66 84.86 -146.76 -32.62
N SER A 67 83.76 -146.52 -33.36
CA SER A 67 83.83 -146.02 -34.75
C SER A 67 82.91 -144.82 -35.14
N SER A 68 82.60 -143.86 -34.26
CA SER A 68 81.72 -142.70 -34.63
C SER A 68 82.05 -141.38 -33.91
N ASP A 69 81.87 -140.25 -34.63
CA ASP A 69 82.21 -138.87 -34.25
C ASP A 69 81.08 -137.87 -34.61
N ALA A 70 80.16 -137.55 -33.69
CA ALA A 70 79.04 -136.59 -33.91
C ALA A 70 79.00 -135.49 -32.82
N VAL A 71 78.52 -134.27 -33.13
CA VAL A 71 78.69 -133.08 -32.25
C VAL A 71 77.54 -132.06 -32.11
N CYS A 72 76.47 -132.06 -32.92
CA CYS A 72 75.24 -131.27 -32.64
C CYS A 72 73.95 -131.96 -33.17
N GLU A 73 72.77 -131.44 -32.80
CA GLU A 73 71.45 -131.94 -33.22
C GLU A 73 70.81 -130.98 -34.26
N ASP A 74 70.20 -131.54 -35.31
CA ASP A 74 69.72 -130.76 -36.46
C ASP A 74 68.56 -129.81 -36.12
N GLY A 75 68.70 -128.54 -36.52
CA GLY A 75 67.72 -127.47 -36.29
C GLY A 75 67.97 -126.61 -35.04
N ASP A 76 68.96 -126.93 -34.21
CA ASP A 76 69.45 -126.00 -33.18
C ASP A 76 70.11 -124.77 -33.82
N THR A 77 70.05 -123.62 -33.15
CA THR A 77 70.68 -122.36 -33.61
C THR A 77 71.54 -121.69 -32.54
N GLN A 78 72.65 -121.07 -32.93
CA GLN A 78 73.57 -120.34 -32.06
C GLN A 78 74.09 -119.04 -32.69
N VAL A 79 74.75 -118.18 -31.93
CA VAL A 79 75.56 -117.08 -32.51
C VAL A 79 76.88 -117.67 -32.98
N GLY A 80 77.18 -117.53 -34.27
CA GLY A 80 78.44 -117.99 -34.88
C GLY A 80 79.59 -117.01 -34.69
N THR A 81 80.75 -117.35 -35.24
CA THR A 81 81.98 -116.52 -35.15
C THR A 81 82.24 -115.65 -36.38
N THR A 82 81.40 -115.72 -37.42
CA THR A 82 81.53 -114.93 -38.65
C THR A 82 80.96 -113.54 -38.43
N VAL A 83 81.79 -112.50 -38.56
CA VAL A 83 81.41 -111.09 -38.37
C VAL A 83 80.46 -110.61 -39.46
N CYS A 84 79.58 -109.66 -39.11
CA CYS A 84 78.62 -109.01 -40.00
C CYS A 84 78.12 -107.67 -39.44
N GLY A 85 77.35 -106.94 -40.25
CA GLY A 85 76.88 -105.59 -39.93
C GLY A 85 77.75 -104.53 -40.58
N LEU A 86 77.33 -103.26 -40.48
CA LEU A 86 78.26 -102.15 -40.77
C LEU A 86 79.23 -102.04 -39.59
N ASN A 87 80.47 -101.65 -39.85
CA ASN A 87 81.56 -101.54 -38.87
C ASN A 87 82.02 -102.86 -38.18
N ASP A 88 81.57 -104.03 -38.66
CA ASP A 88 81.97 -105.37 -38.15
C ASP A 88 81.65 -105.63 -36.65
N GLU A 89 80.65 -104.96 -36.05
CA GLU A 89 80.32 -105.12 -34.61
C GLU A 89 79.24 -106.20 -34.31
N GLY A 90 78.71 -106.90 -35.32
CA GLY A 90 77.74 -107.99 -35.18
C GLY A 90 78.27 -109.36 -35.62
N PHE A 91 77.54 -110.44 -35.31
CA PHE A 91 77.89 -111.81 -35.71
C PHE A 91 76.74 -112.53 -36.40
N ARG A 92 77.06 -113.44 -37.34
CA ARG A 92 76.07 -114.26 -38.04
C ARG A 92 75.50 -115.33 -37.13
N MET A 93 74.19 -115.54 -37.22
CA MET A 93 73.55 -116.70 -36.60
C MET A 93 73.90 -117.98 -37.37
N GLN A 94 74.12 -119.09 -36.67
CA GLN A 94 74.35 -120.43 -37.20
C GLN A 94 73.18 -121.36 -36.89
N GLU A 95 73.01 -122.39 -37.72
CA GLU A 95 72.04 -123.49 -37.58
C GLU A 95 72.78 -124.84 -37.75
N CYS A 96 72.43 -125.87 -36.96
CA CYS A 96 73.02 -127.20 -37.08
C CYS A 96 72.31 -128.02 -38.16
N VAL A 97 73.06 -128.59 -39.11
CA VAL A 97 72.56 -129.38 -40.25
C VAL A 97 73.48 -130.58 -40.50
N LEU A 98 72.90 -131.78 -40.56
CA LEU A 98 73.59 -133.08 -40.58
C LEU A 98 74.64 -133.25 -39.47
N GLY A 99 74.34 -132.74 -38.28
CA GLY A 99 75.18 -132.84 -37.07
C GLY A 99 76.43 -131.96 -37.08
N GLN A 100 76.45 -130.88 -37.88
CA GLN A 100 77.51 -129.87 -37.98
C GLN A 100 76.90 -128.46 -38.10
N TRP A 101 77.58 -127.42 -37.61
CA TRP A 101 77.10 -126.02 -37.66
C TRP A 101 77.38 -125.32 -39.00
N ALA A 102 76.42 -124.52 -39.48
CA ALA A 102 76.51 -123.72 -40.71
C ALA A 102 75.93 -122.30 -40.54
N ASP A 103 76.51 -121.30 -41.21
CA ASP A 103 76.09 -119.89 -41.14
C ASP A 103 74.77 -119.61 -41.87
N THR A 104 73.96 -118.72 -41.30
CA THR A 104 72.70 -118.22 -41.86
C THR A 104 72.79 -116.74 -42.29
N ALA A 105 71.71 -116.21 -42.87
CA ALA A 105 71.66 -114.84 -43.37
C ALA A 105 71.57 -113.76 -42.27
N GLY A 106 71.07 -114.09 -41.07
CA GLY A 106 70.78 -113.14 -39.99
C GLY A 106 72.03 -112.54 -39.32
N CYS A 107 71.91 -111.30 -38.86
CA CYS A 107 72.96 -110.54 -38.18
C CYS A 107 72.38 -109.76 -36.97
N THR A 108 73.23 -109.33 -36.03
CA THR A 108 72.82 -108.91 -34.68
C THR A 108 73.06 -107.44 -34.31
N GLY A 109 73.23 -106.52 -35.27
CA GLY A 109 73.50 -105.09 -35.02
C GLY A 109 72.70 -104.13 -35.90
N ASP A 110 72.23 -103.03 -35.32
CA ASP A 110 71.34 -102.01 -35.93
C ASP A 110 71.89 -100.57 -35.69
N ASP A 111 72.59 -100.00 -36.68
CA ASP A 111 73.09 -98.60 -36.68
C ASP A 111 72.29 -97.69 -37.63
N GLN A 112 72.25 -96.37 -37.36
CA GLN A 112 71.43 -95.40 -38.14
C GLN A 112 72.22 -94.41 -39.01
N CYS A 113 73.53 -94.18 -38.75
CA CYS A 113 74.39 -93.32 -39.57
C CYS A 113 75.88 -93.68 -39.45
N GLN A 114 76.72 -93.14 -40.34
CA GLN A 114 78.17 -93.31 -40.29
C GLN A 114 78.82 -92.17 -39.50
N ASN A 115 79.70 -92.50 -38.55
CA ASN A 115 80.32 -91.50 -37.67
C ASN A 115 81.13 -90.45 -38.45
N GLY A 116 80.92 -89.18 -38.14
CA GLY A 116 81.56 -88.03 -38.79
C GLY A 116 80.78 -87.42 -39.96
N ASP A 117 79.63 -87.98 -40.35
CA ASP A 117 78.69 -87.28 -41.25
C ASP A 117 78.01 -86.10 -40.53
N THR A 118 77.73 -85.00 -41.24
CA THR A 118 77.01 -83.83 -40.70
C THR A 118 75.79 -83.42 -41.54
N ARG A 119 74.82 -82.76 -40.91
CA ARG A 119 73.57 -82.26 -41.52
C ARG A 119 72.99 -81.06 -40.75
N ASN A 120 72.08 -80.29 -41.32
CA ASN A 120 71.26 -79.38 -40.51
C ASN A 120 70.27 -80.18 -39.63
N GLY A 121 70.15 -79.84 -38.35
CA GLY A 121 69.21 -80.40 -37.40
C GLY A 121 67.82 -79.76 -37.47
N GLN A 122 67.05 -79.89 -36.38
CA GLN A 122 65.72 -79.28 -36.23
C GLN A 122 65.63 -78.28 -35.06
N THR A 123 66.69 -78.18 -34.25
CA THR A 123 66.78 -77.25 -33.11
C THR A 123 67.09 -75.85 -33.64
N VAL A 124 66.19 -74.89 -33.40
CA VAL A 124 66.38 -73.48 -33.78
C VAL A 124 67.42 -72.79 -32.91
N CYS A 125 68.08 -71.77 -33.46
CA CYS A 125 69.13 -71.01 -32.79
C CYS A 125 69.31 -69.62 -33.41
N GLY A 126 70.03 -68.75 -32.70
CA GLY A 126 70.13 -67.31 -33.00
C GLY A 126 69.02 -66.51 -32.31
N ASP A 127 69.29 -65.25 -32.00
CA ASP A 127 68.24 -64.35 -31.49
C ASP A 127 67.17 -64.16 -32.58
N ASN A 128 65.89 -64.17 -32.19
CA ASN A 128 64.71 -64.23 -33.08
C ASN A 128 64.54 -65.54 -33.90
N ASP A 129 65.13 -66.67 -33.47
CA ASP A 129 65.00 -67.99 -34.11
C ASP A 129 65.46 -68.04 -35.59
N GLU A 130 66.45 -67.23 -35.97
CA GLU A 130 66.86 -66.99 -37.37
C GLU A 130 67.61 -68.16 -38.06
N GLY A 131 67.97 -69.23 -37.34
CA GLY A 131 68.74 -70.37 -37.88
C GLY A 131 68.47 -71.71 -37.21
N VAL A 132 69.25 -72.74 -37.59
CA VAL A 132 69.20 -74.08 -36.98
C VAL A 132 70.59 -74.62 -36.66
N LEU A 133 70.70 -75.44 -35.62
CA LEU A 133 71.94 -76.11 -35.24
C LEU A 133 72.32 -77.20 -36.25
N VAL A 134 73.63 -77.35 -36.49
CA VAL A 134 74.19 -78.48 -37.24
C VAL A 134 74.21 -79.72 -36.34
N GLN A 135 73.97 -80.90 -36.91
CA GLN A 135 74.10 -82.21 -36.27
C GLN A 135 75.30 -82.98 -36.85
N GLU A 136 75.97 -83.75 -36.00
CA GLU A 136 77.04 -84.70 -36.36
C GLU A 136 76.63 -86.13 -35.94
N CYS A 137 77.01 -87.15 -36.72
CA CYS A 137 76.82 -88.55 -36.34
C CYS A 137 77.95 -89.03 -35.42
N VAL A 138 77.61 -89.50 -34.22
CA VAL A 138 78.54 -89.99 -33.20
C VAL A 138 77.99 -91.27 -32.56
N LEU A 139 78.77 -92.34 -32.59
CA LEU A 139 78.39 -93.70 -32.14
C LEU A 139 77.06 -94.18 -32.77
N GLY A 140 76.95 -94.06 -34.09
CA GLY A 140 75.84 -94.60 -34.89
C GLY A 140 74.54 -93.79 -34.86
N ALA A 141 74.51 -92.67 -34.12
CA ALA A 141 73.35 -91.79 -33.95
C ALA A 141 73.69 -90.30 -34.13
N TRP A 142 72.69 -89.48 -34.47
CA TRP A 142 72.84 -88.04 -34.69
C TRP A 142 72.74 -87.24 -33.38
N ALA A 143 73.65 -86.27 -33.17
CA ALA A 143 73.65 -85.36 -32.04
C ALA A 143 73.82 -83.90 -32.50
N ASP A 144 73.18 -82.95 -31.81
CA ASP A 144 73.33 -81.50 -32.08
C ASP A 144 74.74 -81.00 -31.69
N THR A 145 75.33 -80.15 -32.54
CA THR A 145 76.55 -79.40 -32.25
C THR A 145 76.21 -77.99 -31.75
N ALA A 146 77.24 -77.21 -31.38
CA ALA A 146 77.08 -75.81 -30.99
C ALA A 146 77.09 -74.82 -32.18
N GLU A 147 77.18 -75.30 -33.43
CA GLU A 147 77.28 -74.45 -34.62
C GLU A 147 75.89 -74.09 -35.16
N CYS A 148 75.58 -72.78 -35.15
CA CYS A 148 74.29 -72.23 -35.61
C CYS A 148 74.42 -71.65 -37.02
N ASN A 149 73.55 -72.11 -37.94
CA ASN A 149 73.61 -71.74 -39.35
C ASN A 149 72.60 -70.62 -39.66
N ILE A 150 73.06 -69.36 -39.62
CA ILE A 150 72.28 -68.12 -39.89
C ILE A 150 72.79 -67.38 -41.14
N THR A 151 71.95 -66.54 -41.74
CA THR A 151 72.26 -65.76 -42.96
C THR A 151 72.22 -64.25 -42.69
N PRO A 152 73.27 -63.46 -43.03
CA PRO A 152 73.35 -62.04 -42.69
C PRO A 152 72.41 -61.15 -43.54
N VAL A 153 71.95 -60.04 -42.96
CA VAL A 153 70.86 -59.20 -43.51
C VAL A 153 71.12 -57.68 -43.57
N CYS A 154 72.11 -57.13 -42.86
CA CYS A 154 72.52 -55.71 -42.95
C CYS A 154 74.05 -55.52 -43.04
N THR A 155 74.52 -54.29 -43.25
CA THR A 155 75.96 -53.96 -43.30
C THR A 155 76.45 -53.48 -41.93
N PRO A 156 77.49 -54.10 -41.32
CA PRO A 156 78.00 -53.65 -40.02
C PRO A 156 78.37 -52.16 -40.02
N GLY A 157 77.75 -51.39 -39.12
CA GLY A 157 77.89 -49.94 -39.00
C GLY A 157 76.78 -49.09 -39.63
N ASP A 158 75.80 -49.69 -40.31
CA ASP A 158 74.55 -49.00 -40.68
C ASP A 158 73.69 -48.72 -39.43
N THR A 159 72.83 -47.69 -39.47
CA THR A 159 71.83 -47.39 -38.43
C THR A 159 70.44 -47.14 -39.03
N GLN A 160 69.38 -47.49 -38.30
CA GLN A 160 67.98 -47.30 -38.72
C GLN A 160 67.05 -46.97 -37.54
N VAL A 161 65.77 -46.67 -37.81
CA VAL A 161 64.73 -46.60 -36.78
C VAL A 161 64.16 -48.00 -36.56
N GLY A 162 64.15 -48.49 -35.32
CA GLY A 162 63.62 -49.80 -34.95
C GLY A 162 62.09 -49.84 -34.79
N PRO A 163 61.51 -51.02 -34.57
CA PRO A 163 60.07 -51.20 -34.31
C PRO A 163 59.69 -51.00 -32.84
N SER A 164 60.66 -50.91 -31.94
CA SER A 164 60.47 -50.80 -30.49
C SER A 164 60.12 -49.37 -30.07
N ALA A 165 58.95 -49.17 -29.45
CA ALA A 165 58.46 -47.85 -29.04
C ALA A 165 59.18 -47.30 -27.79
N CYS A 166 59.29 -45.97 -27.70
CA CYS A 166 59.99 -45.23 -26.64
C CYS A 166 59.35 -43.85 -26.37
N GLY A 167 59.83 -43.16 -25.33
CA GLY A 167 59.28 -41.86 -24.89
C GLY A 167 58.18 -42.00 -23.83
N LEU A 168 57.81 -40.88 -23.19
CA LEU A 168 56.88 -40.87 -22.04
C LEU A 168 55.44 -41.30 -22.39
N ASN A 169 55.05 -41.15 -23.66
CA ASN A 169 53.77 -41.50 -24.26
C ASN A 169 53.86 -42.69 -25.25
N GLY A 170 55.07 -43.14 -25.59
CA GLY A 170 55.30 -44.17 -26.62
C GLY A 170 55.21 -43.67 -28.07
N GLU A 171 55.25 -42.35 -28.33
CA GLU A 171 55.20 -41.79 -29.70
C GLU A 171 56.56 -41.79 -30.42
N GLY A 172 57.66 -42.10 -29.71
CA GLY A 172 58.98 -42.31 -30.31
C GLY A 172 59.26 -43.78 -30.61
N PHE A 173 60.33 -44.04 -31.37
CA PHE A 173 60.93 -45.36 -31.55
C PHE A 173 62.41 -45.34 -31.19
N PHE A 174 62.93 -46.46 -30.69
CA PHE A 174 64.37 -46.65 -30.47
C PHE A 174 65.11 -46.74 -31.81
N MET A 175 66.31 -46.17 -31.88
CA MET A 175 67.23 -46.39 -33.00
C MET A 175 67.83 -47.81 -32.93
N GLN A 176 68.25 -48.33 -34.07
CA GLN A 176 68.94 -49.62 -34.21
C GLN A 176 70.30 -49.46 -34.89
N ASP A 177 71.29 -50.20 -34.39
CA ASP A 177 72.63 -50.30 -34.96
C ASP A 177 72.82 -51.68 -35.59
N CYS A 178 73.43 -51.76 -36.79
CA CYS A 178 73.80 -53.03 -37.41
C CYS A 178 75.16 -53.50 -36.90
N ILE A 179 75.20 -54.63 -36.19
CA ILE A 179 76.40 -55.25 -35.62
C ILE A 179 76.56 -56.65 -36.23
N GLU A 180 77.75 -56.94 -36.76
CA GLU A 180 78.14 -58.22 -37.40
C GLU A 180 77.21 -58.75 -38.52
N GLY A 181 76.22 -57.96 -38.95
CA GLY A 181 75.31 -58.26 -40.06
C GLY A 181 73.83 -58.35 -39.67
N HIS A 182 73.50 -58.10 -38.39
CA HIS A 182 72.16 -58.14 -37.81
C HIS A 182 71.88 -56.87 -36.99
N TRP A 183 70.60 -56.55 -36.74
CA TRP A 183 70.16 -55.29 -36.12
C TRP A 183 69.92 -55.41 -34.61
N PHE A 184 70.34 -54.41 -33.82
CA PHE A 184 70.14 -54.35 -32.38
C PHE A 184 69.64 -52.97 -31.93
N ASP A 185 68.65 -52.91 -31.03
CA ASP A 185 68.14 -51.66 -30.46
C ASP A 185 69.22 -50.95 -29.61
N ASN A 186 69.35 -49.63 -29.77
CA ASN A 186 70.23 -48.77 -28.99
C ASN A 186 69.43 -47.81 -28.07
N ALA A 187 70.12 -46.96 -27.32
CA ALA A 187 69.51 -46.13 -26.28
C ALA A 187 68.84 -44.82 -26.78
N ASP A 188 69.05 -44.42 -28.03
CA ASP A 188 68.53 -43.17 -28.59
C ASP A 188 67.05 -43.31 -29.00
N CYS A 189 66.25 -42.31 -28.63
CA CYS A 189 64.79 -42.31 -28.79
C CYS A 189 64.31 -41.08 -29.57
N THR A 190 63.33 -41.24 -30.48
CA THR A 190 62.85 -40.14 -31.34
C THR A 190 61.72 -39.27 -30.76
N GLY A 191 61.24 -39.53 -29.54
CA GLY A 191 60.15 -38.77 -28.90
C GLY A 191 60.61 -37.45 -28.25
N THR A 192 59.71 -36.45 -28.16
CA THR A 192 60.08 -35.06 -27.79
C THR A 192 59.27 -34.42 -26.66
N ASP A 193 58.34 -35.14 -26.04
CA ASP A 193 57.35 -34.59 -25.11
C ASP A 193 57.92 -34.20 -23.73
N ILE A 194 57.35 -33.15 -23.13
CA ILE A 194 57.82 -32.53 -21.87
C ILE A 194 56.82 -32.73 -20.72
N CYS A 195 55.54 -32.99 -21.01
CA CYS A 195 54.50 -33.23 -20.01
C CYS A 195 53.46 -34.29 -20.44
N GLU A 196 52.67 -34.78 -19.48
CA GLU A 196 51.58 -35.75 -19.71
C GLU A 196 50.27 -35.02 -20.05
N ASN A 197 49.70 -35.30 -21.23
CA ASN A 197 48.51 -34.63 -21.75
C ASN A 197 47.31 -34.71 -20.78
N GLY A 198 46.70 -33.56 -20.48
CA GLY A 198 45.57 -33.45 -19.54
C GLY A 198 45.97 -33.26 -18.06
N THR A 199 47.27 -33.23 -17.74
CA THR A 199 47.74 -32.70 -16.45
C THR A 199 47.72 -31.17 -16.43
N THR A 200 47.69 -30.56 -15.24
CA THR A 200 47.66 -29.10 -15.06
C THR A 200 48.69 -28.62 -14.03
N GLN A 201 49.20 -27.40 -14.18
CA GLN A 201 50.15 -26.77 -13.27
C GLN A 201 49.89 -25.26 -13.13
N VAL A 202 50.57 -24.59 -12.19
CA VAL A 202 50.66 -23.12 -12.18
C VAL A 202 51.71 -22.71 -13.22
N GLY A 203 51.34 -21.85 -14.17
CA GLY A 203 52.21 -21.34 -15.21
C GLY A 203 53.10 -20.17 -14.77
N THR A 204 53.66 -19.47 -15.76
CA THR A 204 54.54 -18.29 -15.52
C THR A 204 53.99 -16.97 -16.08
N THR A 205 52.87 -17.00 -16.78
CA THR A 205 52.25 -15.81 -17.38
C THR A 205 51.39 -15.10 -16.33
N VAL A 206 51.67 -13.82 -16.06
CA VAL A 206 50.93 -13.03 -15.06
C VAL A 206 49.49 -12.73 -15.46
N CYS A 207 48.59 -12.73 -14.48
CA CYS A 207 47.15 -12.54 -14.67
C CYS A 207 46.52 -11.87 -13.43
N GLY A 208 45.21 -11.63 -13.52
CA GLY A 208 44.41 -11.10 -12.40
C GLY A 208 44.61 -9.60 -12.21
N LEU A 209 43.95 -9.05 -11.19
CA LEU A 209 44.14 -7.65 -10.82
C LEU A 209 45.51 -7.48 -10.14
N ASN A 210 46.11 -6.30 -10.33
CA ASN A 210 47.44 -5.93 -9.83
C ASN A 210 48.62 -6.86 -10.21
N TYR A 211 48.41 -7.82 -11.13
CA TYR A 211 49.36 -8.87 -11.51
C TYR A 211 49.73 -9.85 -10.37
N ASP A 212 48.85 -10.03 -9.38
CA ASP A 212 49.04 -10.96 -8.24
C ASP A 212 48.93 -12.45 -8.65
N GLY A 213 48.27 -12.74 -9.77
CA GLY A 213 48.05 -14.09 -10.25
C GLY A 213 49.04 -14.58 -11.31
N LEU A 214 49.11 -15.90 -11.47
CA LEU A 214 49.67 -16.58 -12.63
C LEU A 214 48.57 -17.41 -13.31
N PHE A 215 48.56 -17.49 -14.64
CA PHE A 215 47.64 -18.38 -15.35
C PHE A 215 48.00 -19.83 -15.04
N MET A 216 46.99 -20.67 -14.85
CA MET A 216 47.15 -22.11 -14.85
C MET A 216 47.51 -22.58 -16.27
N GLN A 217 48.29 -23.64 -16.37
CA GLN A 217 48.69 -24.26 -17.63
C GLN A 217 48.16 -25.69 -17.72
N ASP A 218 47.60 -26.04 -18.87
CA ASP A 218 47.20 -27.40 -19.22
C ASP A 218 48.26 -28.01 -20.15
N CYS A 219 48.60 -29.28 -19.94
CA CYS A 219 49.45 -30.00 -20.88
C CYS A 219 48.63 -30.46 -22.09
N THR A 220 48.98 -29.98 -23.29
CA THR A 220 48.34 -30.35 -24.55
C THR A 220 49.40 -30.58 -25.64
N ALA A 221 49.26 -31.68 -26.39
CA ALA A 221 50.25 -32.16 -27.35
C ALA A 221 51.70 -32.17 -26.80
N GLY A 222 51.88 -32.65 -25.56
CA GLY A 222 53.18 -32.80 -24.92
C GLY A 222 53.82 -31.51 -24.38
N ALA A 223 53.14 -30.37 -24.50
CA ALA A 223 53.61 -29.05 -24.09
C ALA A 223 52.60 -28.31 -23.18
N TRP A 224 53.11 -27.44 -22.31
CA TRP A 224 52.30 -26.60 -21.43
C TRP A 224 51.74 -25.38 -22.18
N VAL A 225 50.44 -25.11 -22.02
CA VAL A 225 49.72 -23.98 -22.63
C VAL A 225 48.87 -23.30 -21.56
N ASP A 226 48.90 -21.96 -21.48
CA ASP A 226 48.09 -21.19 -20.52
C ASP A 226 46.58 -21.38 -20.78
N ASN A 227 45.80 -21.57 -19.72
CA ASN A 227 44.34 -21.65 -19.73
C ASN A 227 43.70 -20.42 -19.04
N ASP A 228 42.39 -20.22 -19.19
CA ASP A 228 41.68 -19.02 -18.71
C ASP A 228 41.62 -18.85 -17.18
N THR A 229 42.11 -19.83 -16.40
CA THR A 229 42.08 -19.83 -14.92
C THR A 229 43.27 -19.07 -14.36
N CYS A 230 43.00 -18.02 -13.59
CA CYS A 230 44.01 -17.23 -12.89
C CYS A 230 44.11 -17.59 -11.40
N THR A 231 45.31 -17.63 -10.82
CA THR A 231 45.49 -17.89 -9.37
C THR A 231 45.35 -16.66 -8.46
N GLY A 232 45.29 -15.45 -9.03
CA GLY A 232 45.33 -14.19 -8.26
C GLY A 232 44.06 -13.94 -7.47
N THR A 233 44.21 -13.44 -6.24
CA THR A 233 43.07 -13.26 -5.31
C THR A 233 42.48 -11.84 -5.26
N ASP A 234 43.14 -10.87 -5.90
CA ASP A 234 42.78 -9.46 -5.85
C ASP A 234 41.40 -9.17 -6.45
N VAL A 235 40.55 -8.52 -5.67
CA VAL A 235 39.16 -8.14 -6.04
C VAL A 235 39.05 -6.71 -6.60
N CYS A 236 40.14 -5.94 -6.55
CA CYS A 236 40.20 -4.55 -7.01
C CYS A 236 41.59 -4.14 -7.51
N ILE A 237 41.69 -3.00 -8.18
CA ILE A 237 42.97 -2.45 -8.66
C ILE A 237 43.52 -1.45 -7.64
N ASN A 238 44.73 -1.67 -7.13
CA ASN A 238 45.35 -0.86 -6.08
C ASN A 238 45.38 0.63 -6.44
N GLY A 239 44.91 1.49 -5.53
CA GLY A 239 44.80 2.94 -5.76
C GLY A 239 43.59 3.37 -6.60
N THR A 240 42.66 2.46 -6.92
CA THR A 240 41.28 2.84 -7.28
C THR A 240 40.43 3.01 -6.03
N ALA A 241 39.36 3.82 -6.12
CA ALA A 241 38.42 4.08 -5.04
C ALA A 241 36.98 3.87 -5.53
N GLN A 242 36.09 3.43 -4.62
CA GLN A 242 34.66 3.26 -4.87
C GLN A 242 33.84 3.71 -3.64
N GLU A 243 32.53 3.84 -3.78
CA GLU A 243 31.63 3.93 -2.62
C GLU A 243 31.49 2.54 -1.97
N GLY A 244 31.62 2.47 -0.64
CA GLY A 244 31.58 1.23 0.12
C GLY A 244 30.16 0.78 0.50
N THR A 245 30.08 -0.04 1.55
CA THR A 245 28.78 -0.49 2.12
C THR A 245 28.64 -0.21 3.61
N THR A 246 29.72 0.16 4.31
CA THR A 246 29.68 0.63 5.69
C THR A 246 29.02 2.00 5.73
N VAL A 247 27.89 2.13 6.44
CA VAL A 247 27.15 3.40 6.58
C VAL A 247 27.93 4.43 7.40
N CYS A 248 27.70 5.72 7.10
CA CYS A 248 28.37 6.85 7.73
C CYS A 248 27.51 8.12 7.67
N GLY A 249 28.01 9.18 8.30
CA GLY A 249 27.37 10.49 8.31
C GLY A 249 26.34 10.62 9.44
N LEU A 250 25.41 11.55 9.29
CA LEU A 250 24.21 11.60 10.12
C LEU A 250 23.09 10.83 9.39
N ASN A 251 22.10 10.37 10.16
CA ASN A 251 20.91 9.64 9.65
C ASN A 251 21.19 8.34 8.85
N ASP A 252 22.43 7.84 8.86
CA ASP A 252 22.93 6.72 8.04
C ASP A 252 22.75 6.94 6.51
N GLU A 253 22.68 8.20 6.04
CA GLU A 253 22.42 8.54 4.62
C GLU A 253 23.66 8.42 3.71
N GLY A 254 24.87 8.29 4.28
CA GLY A 254 26.12 8.10 3.52
C GLY A 254 26.73 6.71 3.64
N HIS A 255 27.70 6.41 2.77
CA HIS A 255 28.62 5.29 2.91
C HIS A 255 30.09 5.77 2.95
N PHE A 256 30.94 5.05 3.68
CA PHE A 256 32.38 5.32 3.62
C PHE A 256 32.92 4.95 2.23
N MET A 257 33.75 5.83 1.66
CA MET A 257 34.51 5.51 0.46
C MET A 257 35.53 4.42 0.78
N GLN A 258 35.70 3.48 -0.15
CA GLN A 258 36.66 2.39 -0.04
C GLN A 258 37.82 2.62 -1.02
N ASP A 259 39.04 2.63 -0.49
CA ASP A 259 40.25 2.56 -1.30
C ASP A 259 40.67 1.11 -1.48
N CYS A 260 41.07 0.75 -2.70
CA CYS A 260 41.69 -0.55 -2.95
C CYS A 260 43.14 -0.53 -2.46
N THR A 261 43.44 -1.32 -1.43
CA THR A 261 44.77 -1.45 -0.86
C THR A 261 45.15 -2.92 -0.68
N SER A 262 46.32 -3.30 -1.20
CA SER A 262 46.79 -4.69 -1.26
C SER A 262 45.73 -5.68 -1.80
N GLY A 263 45.06 -5.30 -2.89
CA GLY A 263 44.10 -6.15 -3.59
C GLY A 263 42.69 -6.22 -3.01
N ALA A 264 42.47 -5.60 -1.85
CA ALA A 264 41.19 -5.58 -1.13
C ALA A 264 40.65 -4.16 -0.93
N TRP A 265 39.33 -4.03 -0.90
CA TRP A 265 38.64 -2.79 -0.54
C TRP A 265 38.71 -2.55 0.96
N VAL A 266 39.11 -1.33 1.37
CA VAL A 266 39.20 -0.91 2.77
C VAL A 266 38.57 0.47 2.92
N ASP A 267 37.66 0.62 3.89
CA ASP A 267 37.00 1.90 4.19
C ASP A 267 38.04 2.97 4.58
N ASN A 268 37.88 4.19 4.07
CA ASN A 268 38.67 5.38 4.44
C ASN A 268 37.79 6.42 5.17
N ASP A 269 38.42 7.47 5.72
CA ASP A 269 37.75 8.50 6.55
C ASP A 269 36.74 9.39 5.77
N THR A 270 36.57 9.20 4.45
CA THR A 270 35.69 10.00 3.60
C THR A 270 34.29 9.40 3.56
N CYS A 271 33.33 10.08 4.16
CA CYS A 271 31.91 9.75 4.05
C CYS A 271 31.27 10.43 2.81
N THR A 272 30.38 9.73 2.09
CA THR A 272 29.61 10.32 0.98
C THR A 272 28.37 11.11 1.42
N GLY A 273 27.91 10.91 2.66
CA GLY A 273 26.70 11.54 3.20
C GLY A 273 26.80 13.07 3.29
N THR A 274 25.75 13.76 2.86
CA THR A 274 25.69 15.23 2.76
C THR A 274 25.09 15.92 3.99
N ASP A 275 24.70 15.16 4.99
CA ASP A 275 23.89 15.59 6.12
C ASP A 275 24.63 16.53 7.07
N VAL A 276 24.01 17.69 7.33
CA VAL A 276 24.49 18.72 8.26
C VAL A 276 23.84 18.55 9.65
N CYS A 277 22.71 17.85 9.74
CA CYS A 277 21.95 17.65 10.98
C CYS A 277 21.28 16.27 11.09
N VAL A 278 20.86 15.90 12.31
CA VAL A 278 20.07 14.69 12.57
C VAL A 278 18.58 14.99 12.38
N ASN A 279 17.87 14.18 11.60
CA ASN A 279 16.46 14.38 11.27
C ASN A 279 15.59 14.53 12.53
N GLY A 280 14.78 15.60 12.58
CA GLY A 280 13.98 15.97 13.75
C GLY A 280 14.72 16.75 14.85
N ALA A 281 16.01 17.07 14.68
CA ALA A 281 16.67 18.12 15.47
C ALA A 281 16.16 19.51 15.04
N THR A 282 16.18 20.47 15.97
CA THR A 282 15.67 21.83 15.77
C THR A 282 16.69 22.88 16.23
N GLN A 283 16.76 24.03 15.56
CA GLN A 283 17.59 25.17 15.97
C GLN A 283 16.89 26.52 15.72
N GLU A 284 17.40 27.60 16.29
CA GLU A 284 17.04 28.96 15.85
C GLU A 284 17.61 29.21 14.45
N GLY A 285 16.75 29.59 13.50
CA GLY A 285 17.17 29.97 12.15
C GLY A 285 17.60 31.43 12.05
N THR A 286 17.79 31.90 10.80
CA THR A 286 18.17 33.29 10.52
C THR A 286 17.11 34.09 9.77
N THR A 287 15.99 33.47 9.39
CA THR A 287 14.91 34.10 8.64
C THR A 287 13.97 34.82 9.62
N PRO A 288 13.82 36.16 9.53
CA PRO A 288 12.96 36.90 10.45
C PRO A 288 11.48 36.56 10.30
N CYS A 289 10.72 36.69 11.38
CA CYS A 289 9.29 36.43 11.43
C CYS A 289 8.61 37.15 12.61
N GLY A 290 7.31 36.90 12.77
CA GLY A 290 6.51 37.47 13.84
C GLY A 290 6.23 38.96 13.64
N PHE A 291 5.74 39.60 14.69
CA PHE A 291 5.43 41.03 14.65
C PHE A 291 6.70 41.87 14.44
N ASN A 292 6.71 42.77 13.45
CA ASN A 292 7.83 43.67 13.12
C ASN A 292 9.21 42.98 13.03
N ASP A 293 9.29 41.78 12.44
CA ASP A 293 10.53 40.99 12.29
C ASP A 293 11.24 40.69 13.63
N SER A 294 10.48 40.61 14.74
CA SER A 294 11.02 40.44 16.10
C SER A 294 11.55 39.04 16.42
N GLY A 295 10.99 38.00 15.79
CA GLY A 295 11.41 36.61 15.97
C GLY A 295 12.22 36.07 14.80
N VAL A 296 12.68 34.82 14.93
CA VAL A 296 13.30 34.06 13.84
C VAL A 296 12.62 32.70 13.68
N LEU A 297 12.49 32.22 12.44
CA LEU A 297 11.88 30.91 12.19
C LEU A 297 12.77 29.82 12.82
N GLN A 298 12.14 28.89 13.54
CA GLN A 298 12.79 27.64 13.92
C GLN A 298 13.18 26.90 12.64
N GLN A 299 14.41 26.41 12.58
CA GLN A 299 14.83 25.49 11.54
C GLN A 299 14.70 24.05 12.03
N ASP A 300 13.95 23.25 11.26
CA ASP A 300 13.74 21.83 11.49
C ASP A 300 14.69 21.04 10.58
N CYS A 301 15.34 19.99 11.11
CA CYS A 301 16.18 19.13 10.30
C CYS A 301 15.32 18.10 9.53
N VAL A 302 15.32 18.19 8.21
CA VAL A 302 14.54 17.36 7.29
C VAL A 302 15.42 16.90 6.13
N LEU A 303 15.58 15.58 5.98
CA LEU A 303 16.47 14.95 5.00
C LEU A 303 17.91 15.49 5.13
N GLY A 304 18.44 15.45 6.35
CA GLY A 304 19.82 15.82 6.65
C GLY A 304 20.13 17.31 6.64
N GLN A 305 19.19 18.16 6.21
CA GLN A 305 19.37 19.61 6.07
C GLN A 305 18.44 20.39 6.99
N PHE A 306 18.92 21.50 7.54
CA PHE A 306 18.07 22.46 8.24
C PHE A 306 17.27 23.27 7.22
N VAL A 307 15.94 23.28 7.39
CA VAL A 307 14.99 24.06 6.59
C VAL A 307 14.09 24.89 7.51
N ASP A 308 13.68 26.07 7.06
CA ASP A 308 12.82 26.95 7.86
C ASP A 308 11.44 26.28 8.07
N GLY A 309 11.09 26.07 9.34
CA GLY A 309 9.81 25.55 9.78
C GLY A 309 8.73 26.63 9.93
N ALA A 310 7.59 26.26 10.51
CA ALA A 310 6.44 27.15 10.67
C ALA A 310 6.36 27.85 12.04
N VAL A 311 7.26 27.53 12.98
CA VAL A 311 7.29 28.12 14.32
C VAL A 311 8.18 29.36 14.30
N CYS A 312 7.64 30.52 14.69
CA CYS A 312 8.44 31.70 14.96
C CYS A 312 8.92 31.69 16.41
N LEU A 313 10.23 31.74 16.64
CA LEU A 313 10.85 31.77 17.96
C LEU A 313 11.11 33.21 18.39
N ASN A 314 10.87 33.49 19.67
CA ASN A 314 11.07 34.78 20.31
C ASN A 314 10.22 35.94 19.73
N GLU A 315 9.12 35.65 19.04
CA GLU A 315 8.21 36.68 18.51
C GLU A 315 7.44 37.45 19.60
N ILE A 316 7.17 38.72 19.31
CA ILE A 316 6.44 39.61 20.21
C ILE A 316 4.93 39.47 19.95
N LEU A 317 4.23 38.85 20.90
CA LEU A 317 2.79 38.57 20.83
C LEU A 317 1.91 39.59 21.59
N LEU A 318 2.52 40.44 22.42
CA LEU A 318 1.84 41.50 23.16
C LEU A 318 2.27 42.85 22.58
N VAL A 319 1.32 43.61 22.00
CA VAL A 319 1.60 44.82 21.22
C VAL A 319 0.61 45.93 21.54
N LEU A 320 0.91 47.18 21.15
CA LEU A 320 -0.04 48.30 21.22
C LEU A 320 -1.11 48.12 20.15
N ASN A 321 -2.38 48.36 20.47
CA ASN A 321 -3.51 48.10 19.56
C ASN A 321 -4.32 49.34 19.17
N GLU A 322 -4.69 50.18 20.14
CA GLU A 322 -5.41 51.44 19.90
C GLU A 322 -4.91 52.52 20.88
N ILE A 323 -4.89 53.77 20.42
CA ILE A 323 -4.55 54.95 21.22
C ILE A 323 -5.56 56.06 20.90
N GLN A 324 -6.26 56.53 21.92
CA GLN A 324 -7.02 57.79 21.85
C GLN A 324 -6.17 58.93 22.45
N THR A 325 -6.14 60.09 21.79
CA THR A 325 -5.47 61.31 22.30
C THR A 325 -6.50 62.28 22.92
N GLY A 326 -6.08 63.51 23.27
CA GLY A 326 -6.98 64.52 23.84
C GLY A 326 -7.31 64.30 25.32
N LEU A 327 -8.31 65.03 25.82
CA LEU A 327 -8.62 65.19 27.25
C LEU A 327 -9.11 63.94 27.99
N ALA A 328 -9.39 62.86 27.27
CA ALA A 328 -9.77 61.55 27.81
C ALA A 328 -8.89 60.42 27.24
N GLY A 329 -7.66 60.75 26.81
CA GLY A 329 -6.80 59.84 26.08
C GLY A 329 -6.33 58.60 26.85
N TRP A 330 -6.24 57.48 26.15
CA TRP A 330 -5.92 56.16 26.69
C TRP A 330 -5.09 55.37 25.67
N VAL A 331 -4.37 54.35 26.15
CA VAL A 331 -3.55 53.44 25.34
C VAL A 331 -3.97 52.01 25.63
N GLU A 332 -4.06 51.18 24.61
CA GLU A 332 -4.42 49.77 24.73
C GLU A 332 -3.34 48.86 24.17
N ILE A 333 -3.23 47.68 24.82
CA ILE A 333 -2.49 46.55 24.32
C ILE A 333 -3.41 45.38 23.98
N PHE A 334 -2.96 44.52 23.06
CA PHE A 334 -3.67 43.33 22.60
C PHE A 334 -2.76 42.11 22.64
N ASN A 335 -3.30 40.97 23.06
CA ASN A 335 -2.64 39.67 22.95
C ASN A 335 -2.95 39.05 21.57
N ALA A 336 -2.00 39.17 20.64
CA ALA A 336 -2.06 38.58 19.30
C ALA A 336 -1.72 37.07 19.29
N GLY A 337 -1.30 36.51 20.43
CA GLY A 337 -0.96 35.10 20.59
C GLY A 337 -2.17 34.18 20.77
N ALA A 338 -1.95 32.89 20.55
CA ALA A 338 -2.94 31.83 20.73
C ALA A 338 -3.02 31.27 22.17
N ALA A 339 -2.36 31.91 23.14
CA ALA A 339 -2.30 31.51 24.54
C ALA A 339 -2.28 32.72 25.47
N ASP A 340 -2.60 32.51 26.75
CA ASP A 340 -2.65 33.56 27.78
C ASP A 340 -1.25 34.17 28.03
N ILE A 341 -1.17 35.50 28.05
CA ILE A 341 0.05 36.25 28.38
C ILE A 341 -0.12 36.92 29.74
N ASP A 342 0.83 36.69 30.65
CA ASP A 342 0.96 37.46 31.89
C ASP A 342 1.73 38.76 31.61
N ALA A 343 1.01 39.88 31.57
CA ALA A 343 1.55 41.22 31.35
C ALA A 343 1.87 41.95 32.67
N SER A 344 1.90 41.25 33.82
CA SER A 344 2.26 41.82 35.12
C SER A 344 3.65 42.49 35.08
N GLY A 345 3.72 43.77 35.46
CA GLY A 345 4.98 44.51 35.47
C GLY A 345 5.52 44.91 34.08
N TYR A 346 4.77 44.70 33.00
CA TYR A 346 5.01 45.39 31.73
C TYR A 346 4.74 46.90 31.91
N PHE A 347 5.29 47.72 31.01
CA PHE A 347 5.14 49.17 31.07
C PHE A 347 4.59 49.77 29.79
N ILE A 348 3.63 50.67 29.91
CA ILE A 348 3.25 51.61 28.85
C ILE A 348 4.02 52.90 29.12
N GLN A 349 4.98 53.21 28.25
CA GLN A 349 5.72 54.47 28.27
C GLN A 349 5.09 55.46 27.27
N VAL A 350 4.82 56.67 27.74
CA VAL A 350 4.29 57.79 26.95
C VAL A 350 5.26 58.96 27.12
N ASN A 351 6.13 59.18 26.13
CA ASN A 351 7.26 60.11 26.24
C ASN A 351 8.12 59.85 27.52
N SER A 352 7.99 60.69 28.54
CA SER A 352 8.67 60.57 29.85
C SER A 352 7.77 60.07 30.99
N TYR A 353 6.48 59.85 30.73
CA TYR A 353 5.56 59.19 31.66
C TYR A 353 5.65 57.67 31.45
N GLN A 354 5.50 56.91 32.53
CA GLN A 354 5.57 55.44 32.52
C GLN A 354 4.51 54.89 33.48
N TYR A 355 3.67 54.00 32.97
CA TYR A 355 2.63 53.28 33.73
C TYR A 355 3.01 51.80 33.80
N GLU A 356 3.00 51.22 35.00
CA GLU A 356 3.27 49.81 35.26
C GLU A 356 1.96 49.01 35.30
N LEU A 357 1.88 47.90 34.56
CA LEU A 357 0.71 47.03 34.54
C LEU A 357 0.60 46.27 35.87
N PRO A 358 -0.56 46.30 36.55
CA PRO A 358 -0.72 45.70 37.88
C PRO A 358 -0.36 44.20 37.94
N PRO A 359 0.16 43.70 39.07
CA PRO A 359 0.34 42.26 39.28
C PRO A 359 -0.97 41.48 39.14
N GLY A 360 -0.96 40.42 38.34
CA GLY A 360 -2.12 39.62 37.95
C GLY A 360 -2.80 40.05 36.65
N THR A 361 -2.17 40.91 35.84
CA THR A 361 -2.73 41.34 34.53
C THR A 361 -2.50 40.27 33.47
N ILE A 362 -3.35 39.24 33.46
CA ILE A 362 -3.31 38.14 32.49
C ILE A 362 -4.31 38.43 31.36
N LEU A 363 -3.82 38.50 30.12
CA LEU A 363 -4.65 38.63 28.92
C LEU A 363 -4.75 37.26 28.23
N ALA A 364 -5.94 36.69 28.15
CA ALA A 364 -6.17 35.50 27.34
C ALA A 364 -5.95 35.78 25.83
N ALA A 365 -5.86 34.73 25.02
CA ALA A 365 -5.71 34.85 23.57
C ALA A 365 -6.78 35.79 22.96
N GLY A 366 -6.36 36.79 22.18
CA GLY A 366 -7.26 37.78 21.58
C GLY A 366 -7.92 38.75 22.56
N GLN A 367 -7.41 38.90 23.79
CA GLN A 367 -7.90 39.92 24.74
C GLN A 367 -7.19 41.26 24.58
N TYR A 368 -7.89 42.30 25.03
CA TYR A 368 -7.48 43.69 25.05
C TYR A 368 -7.29 44.18 26.49
N TYR A 369 -6.43 45.17 26.71
CA TYR A 369 -6.32 45.86 28.00
C TYR A 369 -5.98 47.34 27.77
N SER A 370 -6.97 48.22 27.99
CA SER A 370 -6.79 49.67 27.87
C SER A 370 -6.47 50.35 29.21
N VAL A 371 -5.48 51.26 29.20
CA VAL A 371 -5.07 52.10 30.33
C VAL A 371 -5.45 53.56 30.05
N ASP A 372 -6.21 54.18 30.96
CA ASP A 372 -6.45 55.62 30.96
C ASP A 372 -5.15 56.37 31.29
N THR A 373 -4.71 57.24 30.39
CA THR A 373 -3.43 57.95 30.51
C THR A 373 -3.60 59.38 30.98
N ILE A 374 -2.49 60.04 31.33
CA ILE A 374 -2.50 61.49 31.50
C ILE A 374 -2.66 62.12 30.12
N ALA A 375 -3.89 62.52 29.82
CA ALA A 375 -4.34 63.17 28.58
C ALA A 375 -3.37 64.17 27.94
N ALA A 376 -2.61 64.93 28.73
CA ALA A 376 -1.62 65.88 28.21
C ALA A 376 -0.45 65.20 27.48
N ASP A 377 0.04 64.08 28.01
CA ASP A 377 1.27 63.41 27.57
C ASP A 377 1.06 62.58 26.29
N VAL A 378 -0.18 62.26 25.89
CA VAL A 378 -0.50 61.53 24.65
C VAL A 378 -0.76 62.42 23.41
N ASN A 379 -0.76 63.75 23.50
CA ASN A 379 -1.20 64.55 22.34
C ASN A 379 -0.20 64.64 21.17
N SER A 380 1.10 64.54 21.41
CA SER A 380 2.14 64.81 20.40
C SER A 380 3.40 64.02 20.71
N SER A 381 3.35 62.71 20.45
CA SER A 381 4.05 61.76 21.32
C SER A 381 4.61 60.54 20.60
N THR A 382 5.46 59.83 21.33
CA THR A 382 5.75 58.42 21.09
C THR A 382 5.21 57.60 22.25
N VAL A 383 4.52 56.51 21.94
CA VAL A 383 4.06 55.51 22.90
C VAL A 383 4.83 54.22 22.65
N SER A 384 5.33 53.59 23.71
CA SER A 384 6.05 52.32 23.64
C SER A 384 5.56 51.36 24.71
N LEU A 385 5.35 50.10 24.32
CA LEU A 385 5.17 48.99 25.25
C LEU A 385 6.56 48.42 25.59
N LEU A 386 6.84 48.21 26.86
CA LEU A 386 8.04 47.52 27.33
C LEU A 386 7.67 46.33 28.22
N ASP A 387 8.54 45.31 28.23
CA ASP A 387 8.46 44.22 29.19
C ASP A 387 9.00 44.62 30.59
N ALA A 388 8.88 43.70 31.55
CA ALA A 388 9.41 43.87 32.90
C ALA A 388 10.97 43.94 32.97
N ALA A 389 11.67 43.69 31.86
CA ALA A 389 13.12 43.89 31.72
C ALA A 389 13.48 45.23 31.03
N TYR A 390 12.49 46.08 30.74
CA TYR A 390 12.60 47.34 30.00
C TYR A 390 13.05 47.18 28.53
N SER A 391 12.82 46.01 27.92
CA SER A 391 12.97 45.83 26.47
C SER A 391 11.72 46.31 25.74
N VAL A 392 11.89 47.12 24.70
CA VAL A 392 10.78 47.64 23.87
C VAL A 392 10.17 46.50 23.07
N GLN A 393 8.86 46.30 23.24
CA GLN A 393 8.07 45.30 22.54
C GLN A 393 7.44 45.89 21.27
N ASP A 394 6.87 47.10 21.40
CA ASP A 394 6.20 47.79 20.30
C ASP A 394 6.25 49.31 20.51
N THR A 395 6.19 50.08 19.43
CA THR A 395 6.26 51.55 19.44
C THR A 395 5.48 52.19 18.29
N ILE A 396 4.80 53.29 18.58
CA ILE A 396 4.13 54.18 17.62
C ILE A 396 4.52 55.65 17.91
N SER A 397 4.72 56.44 16.84
CA SER A 397 5.00 57.89 16.91
C SER A 397 4.15 58.66 15.88
N TRP A 398 3.63 59.83 16.25
CA TRP A 398 2.92 60.73 15.32
C TRP A 398 3.35 62.20 15.46
N SER A 399 3.28 62.93 14.35
CA SER A 399 3.68 64.35 14.27
C SER A 399 2.51 65.34 14.28
N THR A 400 1.29 64.86 14.03
CA THR A 400 0.04 65.62 14.11
C THR A 400 -0.91 64.89 15.06
N PRO A 401 -1.51 65.55 16.07
CA PRO A 401 -2.56 64.95 16.86
C PRO A 401 -3.73 64.52 15.95
N GLN A 402 -4.21 63.31 16.14
CA GLN A 402 -5.51 62.82 15.66
C GLN A 402 -6.23 62.24 16.88
N ASP A 403 -7.56 62.29 16.88
CA ASP A 403 -8.32 61.86 18.05
C ASP A 403 -8.06 60.39 18.38
N ILE A 404 -7.97 59.49 17.39
CA ILE A 404 -7.76 58.04 17.58
C ILE A 404 -6.82 57.44 16.52
N TYR A 405 -5.95 56.52 16.94
CA TYR A 405 -5.15 55.63 16.09
C TYR A 405 -5.39 54.16 16.48
N GLY A 406 -5.55 53.25 15.52
CA GLY A 406 -5.69 51.81 15.77
C GLY A 406 -4.98 50.95 14.73
N ARG A 407 -4.52 49.75 15.12
CA ARG A 407 -3.94 48.75 14.20
C ARG A 407 -5.04 48.08 13.40
N PHE A 408 -4.87 48.03 12.07
CA PHE A 408 -5.76 47.28 11.19
C PHE A 408 -4.98 46.38 10.22
N PRO A 409 -5.10 45.03 10.33
CA PRO A 409 -5.80 44.27 11.37
C PRO A 409 -5.24 44.48 12.79
N ASN A 410 -6.02 44.09 13.80
CA ASN A 410 -5.59 44.14 15.20
C ASN A 410 -4.33 43.27 15.43
N GLY A 411 -3.45 43.72 16.33
CA GLY A 411 -2.20 43.02 16.68
C GLY A 411 -1.10 42.93 15.61
N THR A 412 -1.44 42.93 14.33
CA THR A 412 -0.49 42.65 13.23
C THR A 412 -0.40 43.76 12.19
N GLY A 413 -1.44 44.59 12.07
CA GLY A 413 -1.53 45.64 11.07
C GLY A 413 -0.73 46.89 11.41
N ALA A 414 -0.57 47.75 10.40
CA ALA A 414 -0.09 49.11 10.59
C ALA A 414 -1.13 49.94 11.37
N PHE A 415 -0.66 50.96 12.09
CA PHE A 415 -1.53 51.95 12.69
C PHE A 415 -2.15 52.87 11.62
N VAL A 416 -3.48 52.95 11.61
CA VAL A 416 -4.28 53.89 10.83
C VAL A 416 -5.02 54.84 11.78
N SER A 417 -5.53 55.97 11.28
CA SER A 417 -6.42 56.82 12.06
C SER A 417 -7.83 56.22 12.07
N LEU A 418 -8.48 56.17 13.23
CA LEU A 418 -9.87 55.73 13.37
C LEU A 418 -10.81 56.93 13.59
N TYR A 419 -12.07 56.77 13.23
CA TYR A 419 -13.12 57.78 13.45
C TYR A 419 -14.03 57.48 14.67
N ILE A 420 -14.09 56.21 15.09
CA ILE A 420 -14.86 55.72 16.23
C ILE A 420 -13.89 54.95 17.12
N PRO A 421 -13.84 55.20 18.44
CA PRO A 421 -12.93 54.51 19.33
C PRO A 421 -13.46 53.10 19.66
N THR A 422 -12.60 52.10 19.63
CA THR A 422 -12.93 50.67 19.78
C THR A 422 -12.36 50.06 21.07
N LYS A 423 -12.26 50.88 22.13
CA LYS A 423 -11.72 50.52 23.45
C LYS A 423 -12.21 49.17 24.02
N ASN A 424 -11.29 48.24 24.27
CA ASN A 424 -11.49 46.84 24.67
C ASN A 424 -12.27 45.98 23.66
N LEU A 425 -12.30 46.37 22.39
CA LEU A 425 -12.97 45.70 21.28
C LEU A 425 -12.03 45.63 20.07
N GLN A 426 -12.49 44.97 19.01
CA GLN A 426 -11.74 44.85 17.76
C GLN A 426 -11.75 46.19 17.00
N ASN A 427 -10.57 46.72 16.65
CA ASN A 427 -10.45 47.84 15.70
C ASN A 427 -11.16 47.50 14.39
N THR A 428 -12.05 48.39 13.94
CA THR A 428 -12.79 48.29 12.68
C THR A 428 -12.54 49.50 11.80
N ASP A 429 -12.32 49.30 10.50
CA ASP A 429 -12.11 50.37 9.51
C ASP A 429 -13.42 51.11 9.14
N LEU A 430 -14.04 51.71 10.15
CA LEU A 430 -15.30 52.44 10.03
C LEU A 430 -15.03 53.91 9.75
N HIS A 431 -14.65 54.17 8.50
CA HIS A 431 -14.89 55.46 7.87
C HIS A 431 -16.41 55.76 7.92
N PRO A 432 -16.87 56.88 8.51
CA PRO A 432 -18.29 57.20 8.60
C PRO A 432 -18.95 57.25 7.22
N LEU A 433 -19.87 56.33 6.98
CA LEU A 433 -20.50 56.15 5.67
C LEU A 433 -21.47 57.30 5.39
N ALA A 434 -21.11 58.15 4.44
CA ALA A 434 -21.92 59.30 4.05
C ALA A 434 -23.21 58.86 3.34
N ILE A 435 -24.33 58.81 4.07
CA ILE A 435 -25.66 58.54 3.52
C ILE A 435 -25.99 59.60 2.47
N ASN A 436 -26.02 59.20 1.20
CA ASN A 436 -26.24 60.12 0.09
C ASN A 436 -27.72 60.32 -0.21
N SER A 437 -28.55 59.31 0.04
CA SER A 437 -30.02 59.43 0.10
C SER A 437 -30.63 58.22 0.80
N CYS A 438 -31.77 58.40 1.48
CA CYS A 438 -32.59 57.28 1.94
C CYS A 438 -34.09 57.63 1.91
N ASN A 439 -34.91 56.59 1.84
CA ASN A 439 -36.37 56.68 1.80
C ASN A 439 -37.03 55.48 2.48
N VAL A 440 -38.32 55.62 2.82
CA VAL A 440 -39.20 54.44 2.96
C VAL A 440 -39.43 53.89 1.55
N ALA A 441 -39.26 52.58 1.36
CA ALA A 441 -39.48 51.89 0.08
C ALA A 441 -40.93 51.37 -0.07
N GLY A 442 -41.56 51.01 1.04
CA GLY A 442 -42.97 50.64 1.09
C GLY A 442 -43.36 49.94 2.40
N PRO A 443 -44.66 49.80 2.71
CA PRO A 443 -45.75 50.57 2.12
C PRO A 443 -45.59 52.07 2.41
N HIS A 444 -46.36 52.88 1.69
CA HIS A 444 -46.59 54.29 1.99
C HIS A 444 -47.80 54.37 2.92
N ASP A 445 -48.84 55.15 2.61
CA ASP A 445 -50.04 55.16 3.45
C ASP A 445 -50.78 53.80 3.40
N TYR A 446 -51.15 53.24 4.56
CA TYR A 446 -51.86 51.96 4.66
C TYR A 446 -52.88 51.92 5.81
N MET A 447 -53.78 50.95 5.77
CA MET A 447 -54.88 50.78 6.72
C MET A 447 -55.07 49.31 7.09
N VAL A 448 -55.08 48.99 8.39
CA VAL A 448 -55.20 47.61 8.91
C VAL A 448 -56.04 47.54 10.19
N LEU A 449 -56.35 46.32 10.64
CA LEU A 449 -57.00 46.06 11.92
C LEU A 449 -55.98 46.07 13.08
N PRO A 450 -56.42 46.32 14.33
CA PRO A 450 -55.56 46.24 15.52
C PRO A 450 -54.80 44.93 15.63
N GLY A 451 -53.51 45.01 15.99
CA GLY A 451 -52.64 43.84 16.14
C GLY A 451 -52.15 43.22 14.83
N THR A 452 -52.50 43.80 13.67
CA THR A 452 -51.94 43.38 12.37
C THR A 452 -50.48 43.79 12.28
N SER A 453 -49.58 42.84 12.03
CA SER A 453 -48.18 43.15 11.72
C SER A 453 -48.01 43.45 10.24
N VAL A 454 -47.31 44.54 9.92
CA VAL A 454 -47.03 44.98 8.56
C VAL A 454 -45.53 45.18 8.40
N GLN A 455 -44.92 44.52 7.40
CA GLN A 455 -43.53 44.76 7.05
C GLN A 455 -43.40 46.11 6.36
N ILE A 456 -42.67 47.02 7.00
CA ILE A 456 -42.22 48.29 6.45
C ILE A 456 -40.77 48.12 5.99
N PHE A 457 -40.44 48.68 4.84
CA PHE A 457 -39.14 48.59 4.21
C PHE A 457 -38.53 49.98 4.05
N GLY A 458 -37.26 50.14 4.42
CA GLY A 458 -36.43 51.32 4.19
C GLY A 458 -35.33 51.01 3.17
N GLN A 459 -34.89 52.02 2.44
CA GLN A 459 -33.83 51.92 1.44
C GLN A 459 -32.78 53.02 1.63
N VAL A 460 -31.48 52.68 1.53
CA VAL A 460 -30.35 53.58 1.78
C VAL A 460 -29.25 53.49 0.72
N TYR A 461 -28.90 54.61 0.10
CA TYR A 461 -27.86 54.72 -0.91
C TYR A 461 -26.63 55.48 -0.41
N ILE A 462 -25.47 54.83 -0.53
CA ILE A 462 -24.14 55.27 -0.09
C ILE A 462 -23.15 54.97 -1.23
N VAL A 463 -22.57 56.02 -1.82
CA VAL A 463 -21.67 55.93 -2.99
C VAL A 463 -20.46 55.04 -2.68
N GLY A 464 -20.31 53.96 -3.43
CA GLY A 464 -19.18 53.03 -3.33
C GLY A 464 -19.35 51.90 -2.29
N TYR A 465 -20.37 51.99 -1.42
CA TYR A 465 -20.74 50.94 -0.46
C TYR A 465 -21.97 50.17 -0.96
N THR A 466 -23.01 50.92 -1.32
CA THR A 466 -24.26 50.41 -1.88
C THR A 466 -24.01 49.75 -3.24
N GLY A 467 -24.31 48.46 -3.34
CA GLY A 467 -24.05 47.60 -4.50
C GLY A 467 -22.65 46.98 -4.59
N ALA A 468 -21.76 47.22 -3.61
CA ALA A 468 -20.42 46.65 -3.62
C ALA A 468 -20.39 45.21 -3.08
N GLN A 469 -19.99 44.26 -3.94
CA GLN A 469 -19.80 42.85 -3.59
C GLN A 469 -18.69 42.70 -2.53
N GLY A 470 -18.99 42.03 -1.41
CA GLY A 470 -18.02 41.72 -0.35
C GLY A 470 -17.67 42.89 0.59
N VAL A 471 -18.49 43.96 0.63
CA VAL A 471 -18.28 45.15 1.47
C VAL A 471 -19.24 45.21 2.68
N VAL A 472 -20.19 44.28 2.76
CA VAL A 472 -21.02 44.08 3.96
C VAL A 472 -20.42 42.92 4.76
N ASP A 473 -20.15 43.14 6.04
CA ASP A 473 -20.15 42.06 7.01
C ASP A 473 -21.62 41.83 7.40
N GLU A 474 -22.18 40.69 7.01
CA GLU A 474 -23.59 40.36 7.25
C GLU A 474 -23.89 40.07 8.73
N ALA A 475 -22.87 39.84 9.57
CA ALA A 475 -23.01 39.71 11.02
C ALA A 475 -22.95 41.07 11.74
N GLU A 476 -22.16 42.03 11.23
CA GLU A 476 -22.02 43.39 11.80
C GLU A 476 -22.15 44.48 10.73
N PRO A 477 -23.38 44.78 10.24
CA PRO A 477 -23.60 45.78 9.21
C PRO A 477 -23.19 47.18 9.70
N GLN A 478 -22.25 47.80 8.97
CA GLN A 478 -21.70 49.13 9.27
C GLN A 478 -22.79 50.22 9.28
N VAL A 479 -23.79 50.03 8.42
CA VAL A 479 -25.00 50.85 8.38
C VAL A 479 -25.99 50.32 9.41
N ARG A 480 -26.39 51.14 10.38
CA ARG A 480 -27.48 50.83 11.31
C ARG A 480 -28.78 51.47 10.81
N SER A 481 -29.92 50.83 11.08
CA SER A 481 -31.23 51.33 10.64
C SER A 481 -32.29 51.23 11.74
N ARG A 482 -33.29 52.11 11.69
CA ARG A 482 -34.46 52.07 12.56
C ARG A 482 -35.72 52.56 11.84
N LEU A 483 -36.86 51.94 12.16
CA LEU A 483 -38.17 52.49 11.86
C LEU A 483 -38.61 53.36 13.03
N CYS A 484 -39.04 54.58 12.77
CA CYS A 484 -39.62 55.48 13.76
C CYS A 484 -41.11 55.72 13.48
N TYR A 485 -41.91 55.88 14.54
CA TYR A 485 -43.33 56.20 14.45
C TYR A 485 -43.82 57.04 15.64
N THR A 486 -44.89 57.82 15.45
CA THR A 486 -45.54 58.59 16.52
C THR A 486 -46.71 57.83 17.13
N ASP A 487 -46.75 57.66 18.45
CA ASP A 487 -47.96 57.28 19.20
C ASP A 487 -48.27 58.33 20.27
N GLY A 488 -49.51 58.77 20.37
CA GLY A 488 -49.94 59.83 21.32
C GLY A 488 -49.23 61.19 21.18
N GLY A 489 -48.40 61.39 20.14
CA GLY A 489 -47.48 62.54 20.02
C GLY A 489 -46.11 62.33 20.68
N VAL A 490 -45.73 61.09 20.98
CA VAL A 490 -44.41 60.65 21.41
C VAL A 490 -43.76 59.84 20.28
N ASP A 491 -42.49 60.10 20.00
CA ASP A 491 -41.72 59.37 18.98
C ASP A 491 -41.14 58.08 19.57
N TYR A 492 -41.39 56.96 18.89
CA TYR A 492 -40.81 55.65 19.15
C TYR A 492 -39.92 55.27 17.98
N CYS A 493 -38.75 54.67 18.22
CA CYS A 493 -37.81 54.28 17.17
C CYS A 493 -37.18 52.92 17.48
N GLU A 494 -37.46 51.94 16.63
CA GLU A 494 -37.10 50.53 16.83
C GLU A 494 -36.12 50.05 15.76
N LYS A 495 -35.14 49.22 16.15
CA LYS A 495 -34.10 48.72 15.25
C LYS A 495 -34.74 47.93 14.09
N ALA A 496 -34.42 48.30 12.86
CA ALA A 496 -34.81 47.56 11.66
C ALA A 496 -33.64 46.69 11.17
N ASP A 497 -33.96 45.50 10.69
CA ASP A 497 -32.99 44.48 10.26
C ASP A 497 -32.74 44.54 8.76
N PHE A 498 -31.63 43.96 8.30
CA PHE A 498 -31.26 43.94 6.88
C PHE A 498 -32.13 42.93 6.10
N ASP A 499 -32.59 43.31 4.90
CA ASP A 499 -33.42 42.45 4.05
C ASP A 499 -32.57 41.66 3.05
N GLU A 500 -32.03 40.53 3.51
CA GLU A 500 -31.22 39.60 2.71
C GLU A 500 -31.95 39.05 1.47
N PHE A 501 -33.28 39.13 1.43
CA PHE A 501 -34.13 38.60 0.35
C PHE A 501 -34.54 39.65 -0.69
N ALA A 502 -33.98 40.86 -0.62
CA ALA A 502 -34.22 41.94 -1.59
C ALA A 502 -33.65 41.63 -2.99
N THR A 503 -34.33 40.75 -3.74
CA THR A 503 -33.95 40.27 -5.10
C THR A 503 -33.82 41.36 -6.18
N ALA A 504 -34.17 42.61 -5.86
CA ALA A 504 -34.00 43.80 -6.71
C ALA A 504 -33.25 44.94 -5.98
N GLY A 505 -32.50 44.62 -4.94
CA GLY A 505 -31.76 45.56 -4.08
C GLY A 505 -30.25 45.36 -4.15
N ASN A 506 -29.53 46.46 -4.31
CA ASN A 506 -28.09 46.54 -4.26
C ASN A 506 -27.66 46.77 -2.80
N ASN A 507 -27.78 45.73 -1.96
CA ASN A 507 -27.48 45.69 -0.51
C ASN A 507 -27.96 46.90 0.33
N ASP A 508 -29.09 47.49 -0.06
CA ASP A 508 -29.60 48.77 0.43
C ASP A 508 -30.94 48.70 1.18
N GLN A 509 -31.59 47.53 1.24
CA GLN A 509 -32.94 47.38 1.79
C GLN A 509 -32.92 46.82 3.22
N TYR A 510 -33.76 47.38 4.09
CA TYR A 510 -33.93 47.01 5.49
C TYR A 510 -35.43 46.92 5.82
N VAL A 511 -35.81 46.09 6.79
CA VAL A 511 -37.20 45.73 7.10
C VAL A 511 -37.50 45.80 8.61
N TYR A 512 -38.72 46.21 8.95
CA TYR A 512 -39.28 46.13 10.31
C TYR A 512 -40.74 45.72 10.28
N ALA A 513 -41.16 44.85 11.21
CA ALA A 513 -42.50 44.29 11.27
C ALA A 513 -43.39 45.09 12.26
N LEU A 514 -43.80 46.30 11.87
CA LEU A 514 -44.60 47.20 12.72
C LEU A 514 -45.93 46.54 13.12
N ASN A 515 -46.28 46.60 14.40
CA ASN A 515 -47.52 46.06 14.96
C ASN A 515 -48.05 47.06 15.99
N LEU A 516 -49.32 47.46 15.85
CA LEU A 516 -49.95 48.49 16.66
C LEU A 516 -51.34 48.01 17.12
N SER A 517 -51.62 48.11 18.43
CA SER A 517 -52.84 47.59 19.07
C SER A 517 -53.98 48.60 19.18
N ASP A 518 -53.66 49.88 19.13
CA ASP A 518 -54.58 50.95 19.49
C ASP A 518 -55.06 51.67 18.21
N ALA A 519 -56.31 52.11 18.21
CA ALA A 519 -56.95 52.64 17.00
C ALA A 519 -56.65 54.15 16.82
N GLY A 520 -56.09 54.50 15.66
CA GLY A 520 -55.63 55.86 15.36
C GLY A 520 -54.81 55.95 14.07
N ASP A 521 -54.35 57.16 13.77
CA ASP A 521 -53.42 57.43 12.67
C ASP A 521 -52.01 57.63 13.23
N TYR A 522 -51.07 56.79 12.79
CA TYR A 522 -49.67 56.78 13.24
C TYR A 522 -48.78 57.27 12.10
N LEU A 523 -48.08 58.39 12.29
CA LEU A 523 -47.05 58.85 11.35
C LEU A 523 -45.80 57.98 11.52
N TYR A 524 -45.17 57.55 10.42
CA TYR A 524 -43.93 56.77 10.47
C TYR A 524 -42.94 57.13 9.36
N TRP A 525 -41.66 56.90 9.64
CA TRP A 525 -40.51 57.17 8.77
C TRP A 525 -39.34 56.24 9.07
N TYR A 526 -38.36 56.16 8.16
CA TYR A 526 -37.11 55.44 8.39
C TYR A 526 -35.97 56.39 8.76
N GLU A 527 -34.99 55.89 9.52
CA GLU A 527 -33.71 56.57 9.73
C GLU A 527 -32.54 55.58 9.60
N PHE A 528 -31.43 56.06 9.05
CA PHE A 528 -30.19 55.30 8.94
C PHE A 528 -29.01 56.05 9.58
N SER A 529 -28.01 55.29 10.01
CA SER A 529 -26.73 55.78 10.50
C SER A 529 -25.60 55.07 9.75
N GLY A 530 -24.61 55.85 9.30
CA GLY A 530 -23.35 55.33 8.74
C GLY A 530 -22.18 55.35 9.75
N ASP A 531 -22.46 55.60 11.03
CA ASP A 531 -21.48 55.80 12.10
C ASP A 531 -21.85 55.01 13.37
N LEU A 532 -22.35 53.78 13.20
CA LEU A 532 -22.81 52.86 14.25
C LEU A 532 -23.95 53.36 15.18
N GLY A 533 -24.62 54.44 14.82
CA GLY A 533 -25.75 55.03 15.56
C GLY A 533 -25.40 56.30 16.33
N ASN A 534 -24.21 56.87 16.12
CA ASN A 534 -23.80 58.14 16.74
C ASN A 534 -24.57 59.33 16.16
N THR A 535 -24.84 59.33 14.85
CA THR A 535 -25.74 60.28 14.17
C THR A 535 -26.76 59.55 13.30
N TRP A 536 -27.96 60.12 13.18
CA TRP A 536 -29.07 59.54 12.44
C TRP A 536 -29.54 60.48 11.34
N THR A 537 -29.66 59.95 10.12
CA THR A 537 -30.22 60.63 8.97
C THR A 537 -31.68 60.21 8.81
N THR A 538 -32.59 61.11 9.17
CA THR A 538 -34.03 60.99 8.91
C THR A 538 -34.28 60.95 7.40
N CYS A 539 -35.00 59.92 6.92
CA CYS A 539 -35.16 59.69 5.50
C CYS A 539 -36.27 60.52 4.84
N THR A 540 -36.28 60.51 3.51
CA THR A 540 -37.36 61.11 2.73
C THR A 540 -38.60 60.19 2.74
N GLY A 541 -39.76 60.78 2.99
CA GLY A 541 -41.02 60.06 3.14
C GLY A 541 -41.46 59.92 4.60
N LEU A 542 -42.62 60.51 4.88
CA LEU A 542 -43.34 60.43 6.15
C LEU A 542 -44.77 59.99 5.79
N TYR A 543 -45.22 58.86 6.32
CA TYR A 543 -46.43 58.16 5.87
C TYR A 543 -47.36 57.81 7.02
N VAL A 544 -48.62 57.50 6.74
CA VAL A 544 -49.65 57.19 7.74
C VAL A 544 -49.99 55.70 7.75
N ALA A 545 -49.86 55.09 8.94
CA ALA A 545 -50.50 53.81 9.27
C ALA A 545 -51.82 54.07 10.02
N THR A 546 -52.96 53.84 9.37
CA THR A 546 -54.28 53.95 10.01
C THR A 546 -54.67 52.60 10.62
N ILE A 547 -54.68 52.52 11.95
CA ILE A 547 -55.20 51.37 12.69
C ILE A 547 -56.69 51.59 12.93
N LEU A 548 -57.52 50.74 12.31
CA LEU A 548 -58.96 50.82 12.40
C LEU A 548 -59.45 50.52 13.83
N GLY A 549 -60.51 51.22 14.26
CA GLY A 549 -61.27 50.80 15.44
C GLY A 549 -61.87 49.41 15.23
N THR A 550 -61.93 48.60 16.28
CA THR A 550 -62.65 47.32 16.26
C THR A 550 -64.09 47.54 15.77
N PRO A 551 -64.63 46.74 14.82
CA PRO A 551 -66.01 46.88 14.39
C PRO A 551 -66.97 46.89 15.59
N ALA A 552 -67.82 47.91 15.66
CA ALA A 552 -68.69 48.14 16.81
C ALA A 552 -69.92 48.97 16.42
N CYS A 553 -71.01 48.80 17.16
CA CYS A 553 -72.25 49.54 17.02
C CYS A 553 -72.32 50.63 18.09
N ASP A 554 -72.25 51.90 17.67
CA ASP A 554 -72.62 53.01 18.54
C ASP A 554 -74.15 53.10 18.63
N VAL A 555 -74.67 52.99 19.85
CA VAL A 555 -76.09 53.18 20.17
C VAL A 555 -76.34 54.45 20.98
N SER A 556 -75.37 55.37 21.05
CA SER A 556 -75.49 56.64 21.76
C SER A 556 -76.74 57.43 21.33
N GLY A 557 -77.60 57.75 22.29
CA GLY A 557 -78.86 58.46 22.04
C GLY A 557 -79.95 57.63 21.34
N PHE A 558 -79.71 56.34 21.03
CA PHE A 558 -80.78 55.44 20.61
C PHE A 558 -81.78 55.28 21.75
N THR A 559 -83.01 54.89 21.43
CA THR A 559 -84.08 54.72 22.42
C THR A 559 -84.75 53.37 22.26
N LEU A 560 -84.71 52.55 23.32
CA LEU A 560 -85.59 51.40 23.45
C LEU A 560 -86.96 51.87 23.95
N ARG A 561 -88.04 51.44 23.30
CA ARG A 561 -89.43 51.82 23.60
C ARG A 561 -90.28 50.58 23.87
N GLN A 562 -91.11 50.64 24.90
CA GLN A 562 -92.12 49.64 25.23
C GLN A 562 -93.51 50.13 24.81
N GLN A 563 -94.00 49.70 23.64
CA GLN A 563 -95.10 50.38 22.90
C GLN A 563 -96.41 50.56 23.67
N ASN A 564 -96.78 49.58 24.49
CA ASN A 564 -98.05 49.59 25.25
C ASN A 564 -97.97 50.44 26.55
N SER A 565 -96.93 51.27 26.69
CA SER A 565 -96.68 52.13 27.84
C SER A 565 -96.03 53.45 27.40
N THR A 566 -95.84 54.39 28.33
CA THR A 566 -95.01 55.59 28.10
C THR A 566 -93.51 55.35 28.30
N GLN A 567 -93.09 54.10 28.53
CA GLN A 567 -91.73 53.78 28.99
C GLN A 567 -90.74 53.68 27.83
N ASN A 568 -89.64 54.40 28.00
CA ASN A 568 -88.55 54.50 27.04
C ASN A 568 -87.23 54.55 27.85
N TYR A 569 -86.16 53.98 27.32
CA TYR A 569 -84.80 54.15 27.83
C TYR A 569 -83.92 54.66 26.70
N THR A 570 -83.32 55.83 26.89
CA THR A 570 -82.39 56.43 25.92
C THR A 570 -80.97 56.13 26.36
N PHE A 571 -80.20 55.45 25.51
CA PHE A 571 -78.84 55.03 25.82
C PHE A 571 -77.90 56.23 25.96
N PRO A 572 -77.03 56.29 26.99
CA PRO A 572 -76.09 57.39 27.20
C PRO A 572 -75.13 57.62 26.02
N ALA A 573 -74.53 58.82 25.95
CA ALA A 573 -73.43 59.08 25.01
C ALA A 573 -72.20 58.22 25.37
N GLY A 574 -71.57 57.62 24.36
CA GLY A 574 -70.48 56.65 24.53
C GLY A 574 -70.95 55.20 24.74
N THR A 575 -72.23 54.89 24.48
CA THR A 575 -72.74 53.52 24.58
C THR A 575 -72.37 52.73 23.32
N ILE A 576 -71.24 52.04 23.37
CA ILE A 576 -70.71 51.22 22.27
C ILE A 576 -70.92 49.74 22.57
N ILE A 577 -71.46 48.99 21.60
CA ILE A 577 -71.54 47.52 21.62
C ILE A 577 -70.50 46.98 20.62
N PRO A 578 -69.48 46.22 21.03
CA PRO A 578 -68.55 45.59 20.09
C PRO A 578 -69.27 44.62 19.14
N ALA A 579 -68.76 44.44 17.91
CA ALA A 579 -69.33 43.48 16.96
C ALA A 579 -69.33 42.05 17.54
N GLY A 580 -70.41 41.33 17.32
CA GLY A 580 -70.60 39.99 17.90
C GLY A 580 -70.78 39.96 19.41
N GLN A 581 -70.93 41.11 20.09
CA GLN A 581 -71.25 41.20 21.53
C GLN A 581 -72.66 41.78 21.74
N THR A 582 -73.12 41.76 22.98
CA THR A 582 -74.46 42.20 23.37
C THR A 582 -74.45 43.31 24.43
N LEU A 583 -75.59 44.00 24.54
CA LEU A 583 -75.90 44.95 25.59
C LEU A 583 -77.16 44.45 26.31
N VAL A 584 -77.04 44.14 27.59
CA VAL A 584 -78.16 43.75 28.46
C VAL A 584 -78.67 44.99 29.20
N LEU A 585 -79.93 45.37 28.99
CA LEU A 585 -80.63 46.39 29.77
C LEU A 585 -81.54 45.71 30.80
N GLY A 586 -81.06 45.58 32.03
CA GLY A 586 -81.81 45.05 33.16
C GLY A 586 -82.69 46.10 33.85
N ARG A 587 -83.81 45.68 34.44
CA ARG A 587 -84.79 46.57 35.09
C ARG A 587 -84.23 47.31 36.31
N SER A 588 -83.78 46.60 37.35
CA SER A 588 -83.28 47.26 38.57
C SER A 588 -82.17 46.56 39.35
N ALA A 589 -81.81 45.31 39.04
CA ALA A 589 -80.64 44.64 39.63
C ALA A 589 -79.30 45.29 39.22
N LEU A 590 -78.29 45.28 40.11
CA LEU A 590 -76.91 45.60 39.72
C LEU A 590 -76.31 44.39 38.96
N ARG A 591 -75.23 44.60 38.18
CA ARG A 591 -74.66 43.54 37.33
C ARG A 591 -74.39 42.23 38.09
N ALA A 592 -73.79 42.30 39.28
CA ALA A 592 -73.46 41.12 40.07
C ALA A 592 -74.70 40.39 40.62
N ASP A 593 -75.74 41.13 41.03
CA ASP A 593 -77.00 40.57 41.52
C ASP A 593 -77.77 39.90 40.36
N PHE A 594 -77.75 40.54 39.18
CA PHE A 594 -78.33 40.04 37.94
C PHE A 594 -77.60 38.76 37.45
N GLU A 595 -76.26 38.79 37.40
CA GLU A 595 -75.44 37.62 37.05
C GLU A 595 -75.73 36.43 37.99
N ALA A 596 -75.89 36.69 39.29
CA ALA A 596 -76.28 35.68 40.27
C ALA A 596 -77.73 35.16 40.06
N ALA A 597 -78.70 36.04 39.82
CA ALA A 597 -80.11 35.67 39.61
C ALA A 597 -80.29 34.80 38.37
N TRP A 598 -79.61 35.14 37.27
CA TRP A 598 -79.62 34.40 36.01
C TRP A 598 -78.65 33.21 35.99
N SER A 599 -77.79 33.05 37.01
CA SER A 599 -76.71 32.06 37.06
C SER A 599 -75.75 32.11 35.87
N VAL A 600 -75.50 33.31 35.34
CA VAL A 600 -74.59 33.59 34.22
C VAL A 600 -73.33 34.32 34.70
N THR A 601 -72.38 34.51 33.79
CA THR A 601 -71.32 35.50 33.94
C THR A 601 -71.21 36.21 32.61
N LEU A 602 -71.59 37.49 32.55
CA LEU A 602 -71.61 38.23 31.28
C LEU A 602 -70.16 38.46 30.82
N SER A 603 -69.92 38.50 29.51
CA SER A 603 -68.59 38.80 28.96
C SER A 603 -68.07 40.14 29.52
N PRO A 604 -66.75 40.33 29.70
CA PRO A 604 -66.18 41.65 29.94
C PRO A 604 -66.52 42.66 28.83
N ALA A 605 -66.81 42.17 27.62
CA ALA A 605 -67.26 42.97 26.48
C ALA A 605 -68.80 43.01 26.30
N THR A 606 -69.58 42.29 27.12
CA THR A 606 -71.02 42.53 27.25
C THR A 606 -71.23 43.76 28.11
N LEU A 607 -71.92 44.77 27.56
CA LEU A 607 -72.30 45.95 28.32
C LEU A 607 -73.57 45.67 29.12
N TYR A 608 -73.54 45.93 30.44
CA TYR A 608 -74.71 45.84 31.30
C TYR A 608 -75.16 47.23 31.73
N LEU A 609 -76.42 47.57 31.49
CA LEU A 609 -77.07 48.80 31.94
C LEU A 609 -78.27 48.47 32.83
N ASN A 610 -78.51 49.31 33.83
CA ASN A 610 -79.66 49.24 34.74
C ASN A 610 -80.59 50.43 34.43
N SER A 611 -81.88 50.16 34.18
CA SER A 611 -82.85 51.20 33.79
C SER A 611 -83.44 52.00 34.95
N GLY A 612 -83.15 51.61 36.20
CA GLY A 612 -83.60 52.29 37.42
C GLY A 612 -85.00 51.90 37.87
N GLY A 613 -85.55 50.77 37.40
CA GLY A 613 -86.81 50.17 37.85
C GLY A 613 -88.09 50.85 37.38
N PHE A 614 -88.04 52.15 37.04
CA PHE A 614 -89.17 52.98 36.58
C PHE A 614 -89.20 53.23 35.06
N ALA A 615 -88.32 52.58 34.32
CA ALA A 615 -88.24 52.63 32.85
C ALA A 615 -88.22 51.20 32.28
N VAL A 616 -88.31 51.10 30.95
CA VAL A 616 -88.20 49.81 30.22
C VAL A 616 -86.91 49.07 30.60
N PRO A 617 -86.94 47.74 30.79
CA PRO A 617 -88.13 46.88 30.78
C PRO A 617 -89.01 47.02 32.03
N GLN A 618 -90.32 46.95 31.81
CA GLN A 618 -91.29 46.51 32.80
C GLN A 618 -92.24 45.52 32.13
N ILE A 619 -92.05 44.23 32.35
CA ILE A 619 -92.74 43.14 31.64
C ILE A 619 -93.81 42.58 32.56
N ASN A 620 -95.05 42.47 32.06
CA ASN A 620 -96.20 41.96 32.81
C ASN A 620 -97.33 41.45 31.89
N GLY A 621 -97.00 41.06 30.66
CA GLY A 621 -97.93 40.51 29.67
C GLY A 621 -98.32 41.50 28.56
N ALA A 622 -98.07 41.08 27.32
CA ALA A 622 -98.35 41.77 26.06
C ALA A 622 -97.51 43.04 25.75
N GLU A 623 -96.40 43.26 26.45
CA GLU A 623 -95.39 44.26 26.03
C GLU A 623 -94.82 43.96 24.64
N THR A 624 -94.42 45.00 23.90
CA THR A 624 -93.60 44.87 22.68
C THR A 624 -92.50 45.92 22.67
N PHE A 625 -91.30 45.53 22.27
CA PHE A 625 -90.11 46.38 22.29
C PHE A 625 -89.76 46.88 20.88
N GLN A 626 -89.41 48.16 20.77
CA GLN A 626 -88.93 48.79 19.54
C GLN A 626 -87.63 49.54 19.82
N LEU A 627 -86.61 49.32 18.99
CA LEU A 627 -85.35 50.04 19.01
C LEU A 627 -85.38 51.17 17.97
N LEU A 628 -85.12 52.39 18.42
CA LEU A 628 -85.12 53.61 17.62
C LEU A 628 -83.73 54.22 17.62
N ASN A 629 -83.24 54.71 16.48
CA ASN A 629 -82.00 55.46 16.44
C ASN A 629 -82.15 56.87 17.07
N ALA A 630 -81.04 57.60 17.20
CA ALA A 630 -81.03 58.97 17.74
C ALA A 630 -81.86 60.00 16.94
N SER A 631 -82.32 59.66 15.73
CA SER A 631 -83.27 60.45 14.92
C SER A 631 -84.73 59.95 15.02
N ALA A 632 -85.02 59.09 16.01
CA ALA A 632 -86.31 58.44 16.25
C ALA A 632 -86.85 57.58 15.07
N VAL A 633 -85.96 57.09 14.20
CA VAL A 633 -86.30 56.11 13.14
C VAL A 633 -86.20 54.70 13.73
N SER A 634 -87.20 53.86 13.46
CA SER A 634 -87.18 52.45 13.88
C SER A 634 -86.04 51.70 13.18
N LEU A 635 -85.19 51.03 13.95
CA LEU A 635 -84.18 50.10 13.45
C LEU A 635 -84.65 48.66 13.57
N ASP A 636 -85.24 48.33 14.73
CA ASP A 636 -85.80 47.01 14.99
C ASP A 636 -87.05 47.13 15.88
N GLY A 637 -87.88 46.09 15.88
CA GLY A 637 -89.19 46.05 16.50
C GLY A 637 -90.29 46.87 15.79
N PRO A 638 -91.55 46.80 16.25
CA PRO A 638 -92.00 46.12 17.47
C PRO A 638 -91.74 44.60 17.45
N SER A 639 -91.27 44.06 18.57
CA SER A 639 -91.22 42.62 18.82
C SER A 639 -92.61 42.00 18.82
N ILE A 640 -92.69 40.67 18.83
CA ILE A 640 -93.91 39.98 19.26
C ILE A 640 -94.29 40.34 20.70
N PRO A 641 -95.59 40.23 21.08
CA PRO A 641 -96.03 40.46 22.45
C PRO A 641 -95.46 39.42 23.42
N VAL A 642 -94.92 39.84 24.57
CA VAL A 642 -94.43 38.92 25.61
C VAL A 642 -95.59 38.18 26.29
N VAL A 643 -95.42 36.90 26.59
CA VAL A 643 -96.29 36.13 27.51
C VAL A 643 -95.71 36.18 28.93
N GLU A 644 -96.57 36.25 29.95
CA GLU A 644 -96.17 36.28 31.36
C GLU A 644 -95.24 35.10 31.70
N VAL A 645 -94.09 35.38 32.34
CA VAL A 645 -93.04 34.43 32.78
C VAL A 645 -92.31 33.67 31.63
N HIS A 646 -92.35 34.19 30.40
CA HIS A 646 -91.62 33.63 29.24
C HIS A 646 -90.37 34.45 28.84
N ASN A 647 -89.46 33.80 28.11
CA ASN A 647 -88.32 34.43 27.41
C ASN A 647 -88.35 34.10 25.92
N TYR A 648 -87.86 35.05 25.12
CA TYR A 648 -87.88 35.01 23.67
C TYR A 648 -86.52 35.33 23.08
N GLN A 649 -85.94 34.38 22.35
CA GLN A 649 -84.61 34.50 21.73
C GLN A 649 -84.74 34.67 20.21
N ARG A 650 -84.09 35.70 19.64
CA ARG A 650 -84.18 36.08 18.23
C ARG A 650 -83.40 35.11 17.33
N VAL A 651 -84.12 34.28 16.57
CA VAL A 651 -83.58 33.21 15.70
C VAL A 651 -82.52 33.71 14.71
N SER A 652 -82.68 34.93 14.20
CA SER A 652 -81.76 35.54 13.24
C SER A 652 -81.85 37.06 13.32
N ALA A 653 -80.71 37.77 13.31
CA ALA A 653 -80.67 39.23 13.39
C ALA A 653 -81.48 39.90 12.26
N ILE A 654 -81.50 39.30 11.06
CA ILE A 654 -82.23 39.82 9.90
C ILE A 654 -83.68 39.35 9.78
N ALA A 655 -84.20 38.56 10.73
CA ALA A 655 -85.59 38.11 10.71
C ALA A 655 -86.55 39.19 11.26
N ASP A 656 -87.73 39.32 10.64
CA ASP A 656 -88.73 40.36 10.97
C ASP A 656 -89.18 40.23 12.45
N PRO A 657 -88.96 41.26 13.29
CA PRO A 657 -89.24 41.21 14.72
C PRO A 657 -90.72 40.99 15.06
N ALA A 658 -91.64 41.35 14.16
CA ALA A 658 -93.08 41.26 14.40
C ALA A 658 -93.66 39.85 14.13
N LEU A 659 -92.85 38.93 13.59
CA LEU A 659 -93.28 37.57 13.26
C LEU A 659 -92.91 36.57 14.38
N PRO A 660 -93.85 35.75 14.88
CA PRO A 660 -93.54 34.70 15.85
C PRO A 660 -92.49 33.68 15.40
N ALA A 661 -92.34 33.47 14.08
CA ALA A 661 -91.32 32.58 13.52
C ALA A 661 -89.87 33.11 13.67
N SER A 662 -89.70 34.38 14.05
CA SER A 662 -88.40 35.01 14.29
C SER A 662 -87.88 34.80 15.71
N TRP A 663 -88.68 34.21 16.60
CA TRP A 663 -88.38 34.06 18.03
C TRP A 663 -88.53 32.60 18.49
N VAL A 664 -87.58 32.13 19.29
CA VAL A 664 -87.74 30.91 20.07
C VAL A 664 -88.39 31.29 21.39
N ASP A 665 -89.64 30.87 21.61
CA ASP A 665 -90.28 30.90 22.92
C ASP A 665 -89.77 29.70 23.73
N VAL A 666 -88.93 29.94 24.73
CA VAL A 666 -88.33 28.84 25.51
C VAL A 666 -89.24 28.39 26.67
N ASN A 667 -90.41 29.04 26.87
CA ASN A 667 -91.49 28.66 27.78
C ASN A 667 -91.09 28.44 29.26
N ASN A 668 -89.92 28.93 29.67
CA ASN A 668 -89.37 28.74 31.02
C ASN A 668 -88.32 29.82 31.31
N TYR A 669 -88.61 30.75 32.21
CA TYR A 669 -87.65 31.79 32.61
C TYR A 669 -86.25 31.26 33.00
N LEU A 670 -86.09 30.03 33.49
CA LEU A 670 -84.77 29.46 33.83
C LEU A 670 -83.86 29.11 32.63
N THR A 671 -84.23 29.46 31.39
CA THR A 671 -83.46 29.12 30.17
C THR A 671 -83.09 30.32 29.28
N ALA A 672 -83.33 31.55 29.73
CA ALA A 672 -82.82 32.73 29.03
C ALA A 672 -81.28 32.78 29.10
N THR A 673 -80.62 33.43 28.14
CA THR A 673 -79.15 33.46 28.03
C THR A 673 -78.58 34.89 27.94
N PRO A 674 -78.91 35.80 28.89
CA PRO A 674 -78.44 37.18 28.82
C PRO A 674 -76.92 37.24 28.76
N GLY A 675 -76.41 38.08 27.85
CA GLY A 675 -74.99 38.19 27.52
C GLY A 675 -74.53 37.28 26.38
N THR A 676 -75.42 36.43 25.82
CA THR A 676 -75.07 35.43 24.79
C THR A 676 -76.11 35.43 23.68
N TYR A 677 -75.75 35.95 22.50
CA TYR A 677 -76.60 35.81 21.32
C TYR A 677 -76.54 34.38 20.75
N VAL A 678 -77.69 33.71 20.68
CA VAL A 678 -77.82 32.31 20.24
C VAL A 678 -78.37 32.13 18.82
N GLY A 679 -78.77 33.21 18.15
CA GLY A 679 -79.30 33.17 16.77
C GLY A 679 -78.24 33.34 15.68
N THR A 680 -78.66 33.35 14.42
CA THR A 680 -77.73 33.54 13.29
C THR A 680 -77.39 35.01 13.08
N ALA A 681 -76.09 35.34 13.14
CA ALA A 681 -75.52 36.66 12.84
C ALA A 681 -74.87 36.67 11.43
N PRO A 682 -75.52 37.23 10.39
CA PRO A 682 -74.97 37.30 9.04
C PRO A 682 -74.06 38.51 8.76
N GLY A 683 -73.87 39.43 9.71
CA GLY A 683 -73.10 40.66 9.51
C GLY A 683 -73.87 41.73 8.71
N SER A 684 -75.14 41.98 9.06
CA SER A 684 -76.00 42.95 8.36
C SER A 684 -75.65 44.42 8.61
N GLY A 685 -74.76 44.71 9.56
CA GLY A 685 -74.40 46.05 10.02
C GLY A 685 -75.35 46.65 11.08
N LEU A 686 -76.33 45.88 11.55
CA LEU A 686 -77.45 46.36 12.37
C LEU A 686 -77.25 46.14 13.87
N VAL A 687 -78.03 46.89 14.67
CA VAL A 687 -78.32 46.57 16.07
C VAL A 687 -79.76 46.06 16.15
N VAL A 688 -79.94 44.92 16.80
CA VAL A 688 -81.22 44.20 16.86
C VAL A 688 -81.55 43.83 18.29
N ILE A 689 -82.84 43.69 18.61
CA ILE A 689 -83.32 43.13 19.87
C ILE A 689 -83.11 41.62 19.80
N SER A 690 -82.18 41.10 20.60
CA SER A 690 -81.70 39.71 20.56
C SER A 690 -82.45 38.79 21.51
N GLU A 691 -82.77 39.27 22.71
CA GLU A 691 -83.48 38.51 23.73
C GLU A 691 -84.33 39.44 24.61
N PHE A 692 -85.41 38.93 25.18
CA PHE A 692 -86.09 39.55 26.32
C PHE A 692 -86.74 38.48 27.20
N SER A 693 -86.75 38.71 28.51
CA SER A 693 -87.36 37.79 29.48
C SER A 693 -88.20 38.52 30.52
N ASP A 694 -89.44 38.07 30.67
CA ASP A 694 -90.17 38.24 31.92
C ASP A 694 -89.52 37.34 32.99
N ALA A 695 -89.34 37.88 34.19
CA ALA A 695 -88.60 37.21 35.28
C ALA A 695 -89.51 37.08 36.50
N THR A 696 -89.44 35.95 37.21
CA THR A 696 -90.31 35.73 38.40
C THR A 696 -90.10 36.77 39.50
N GLU A 697 -88.89 37.34 39.59
CA GLU A 697 -88.59 38.51 40.40
C GLU A 697 -88.30 39.68 39.46
N PHE A 698 -89.23 40.64 39.41
CA PHE A 698 -89.30 41.72 38.41
C PHE A 698 -87.99 42.48 38.21
N GLU A 699 -87.21 42.66 39.29
CA GLU A 699 -85.96 43.40 39.29
C GLU A 699 -84.87 42.83 38.35
N ASN A 700 -85.04 41.58 37.93
CA ASN A 700 -84.16 40.83 37.02
C ASN A 700 -84.67 40.75 35.57
N GLU A 701 -85.84 41.31 35.25
CA GLU A 701 -86.31 41.46 33.86
C GLU A 701 -85.26 42.17 32.99
N PHE A 702 -85.12 41.75 31.73
CA PHE A 702 -84.19 42.39 30.79
C PHE A 702 -84.70 42.42 29.34
N VAL A 703 -84.12 43.35 28.58
CA VAL A 703 -84.08 43.31 27.11
C VAL A 703 -82.62 43.38 26.68
N GLU A 704 -82.22 42.52 25.76
CA GLU A 704 -80.88 42.48 25.18
C GLU A 704 -80.87 43.05 23.75
N LEU A 705 -79.80 43.76 23.41
CA LEU A 705 -79.45 44.14 22.05
C LEU A 705 -78.17 43.41 21.58
N PHE A 706 -78.12 43.00 20.32
CA PHE A 706 -76.93 42.42 19.67
C PHE A 706 -76.41 43.30 18.53
N CYS A 707 -75.08 43.35 18.36
CA CYS A 707 -74.41 44.06 17.27
C CYS A 707 -73.97 43.10 16.15
N ASP A 708 -74.77 43.03 15.08
CA ASP A 708 -74.57 42.16 13.91
C ASP A 708 -73.69 42.87 12.86
N LYS A 709 -72.44 43.20 13.22
CA LYS A 709 -71.45 43.91 12.38
C LYS A 709 -70.26 43.04 11.96
#